data_AF-A0A2I2A3F6-F1
#
_entry.id   AF-A0A2I2A3F6-F1
#
_cell.length_a   1.000
_cell.length_b   1.000
_cell.length_c   1.000
_cell.angle_alpha   90.00
_cell.angle_beta   90.00
_cell.angle_gamma   90.00
#
_symmetry.space_group_name_H-M   'P 1'
#
loop_
_entity.id
_entity.type
_entity.pdbx_description
1 polymer ?
#
loop_
_entity_poly.entity_id
_entity_poly.type
_entity_poly.pdbx_seq_one_letter_code
_entity_poly.pdbx_strand_id
1 'polypeptide(L)'
;MANEIGSTLLNSLTNSTFDIGNMAKVLAEADVATQRGIVEKGNTKATTELSALKYLEVNLNAFNSYVTDLSSPDIFLEKQVSSTDETAVTATASTTAVAGSFSVIAEQLAQSHTQVANQSFSSQYDSLTNGTFTINVGGQVHNITVDATNNTLEGLQKTINNGDYGITASVINNGGSYQMMFSSKNSGASGEFSVSGITEFDTLGLTTTVEAQDAIMNMNGVSITSSTNTFEGVIDGVSINLNSAKPGQVNTINISQDATKVTDTIKSFVDVYNQLETIFDEMGAYDASKYTEEELQSDQYLYYGDLAGNNILRQIRSELKNTLSGAINEISGNINSLGVVGISFALDGQMQLDETKLNDVAASDVSAFAALFATGGSSTDTLVNVLGGSDKTQTGTYALDITQLATRAQTAGNAATVSTDEQVSGDKITNSANASIIDVGASLDITIGGVNQNIDLSALAQNYNSKDEVATALQGALDTAFGGSVATVSYDVAQSRFEIAANSGQGAVTVNSATGLVNQGFQQATAYAGEGLVDLTAAPVSFDIKVDDSISTTINIAQQRYTLNELASVMASNINANTDVSTNGNSVTVSATGGALSIASNRFGGYSSIDITNVSAGFANAGFAANLTATGQSVDGTLTTASGTINIGAYADSTDGRRINISDFAVIGTNDAEVRGLSFEVLGGAIGARGNLSFSKGFASRLEETVNNYFDTDTGLIARRTDALDTKIENYKERNTALDERYDKLEAKYRLQFSMLQSIMSNAEATRSQLTAQFSNNNN
;
A
#
# COMPACT_ATOMS: atom_id res chain seq x y z
N MET A 1 -51.33 -39.48 -21.26
CA MET A 1 -51.79 -38.91 -22.56
C MET A 1 -52.66 -39.85 -23.41
N ALA A 2 -52.16 -40.82 -24.20
CA ALA A 2 -53.04 -41.62 -25.10
C ALA A 2 -54.17 -42.40 -24.38
N ASN A 3 -53.87 -42.92 -23.18
CA ASN A 3 -54.84 -43.68 -22.37
C ASN A 3 -55.86 -42.76 -21.64
N GLU A 4 -55.51 -41.51 -21.36
CA GLU A 4 -56.39 -40.49 -20.75
C GLU A 4 -57.29 -39.81 -21.77
N ILE A 5 -56.78 -39.51 -22.96
CA ILE A 5 -57.55 -38.98 -24.09
C ILE A 5 -58.66 -39.99 -24.45
N GLY A 6 -58.31 -41.29 -24.54
CA GLY A 6 -59.26 -42.36 -24.83
C GLY A 6 -60.34 -42.56 -23.75
N SER A 7 -59.98 -42.53 -22.47
CA SER A 7 -60.94 -42.69 -21.37
C SER A 7 -61.87 -41.48 -21.21
N THR A 8 -61.37 -40.27 -21.45
CA THR A 8 -62.16 -39.03 -21.40
C THR A 8 -63.16 -38.95 -22.57
N LEU A 9 -62.73 -39.36 -23.77
CA LEU A 9 -63.60 -39.46 -24.93
C LEU A 9 -64.71 -40.51 -24.69
N LEU A 10 -64.36 -41.67 -24.12
CA LEU A 10 -65.32 -42.72 -23.77
C LEU A 10 -66.33 -42.25 -22.71
N ASN A 11 -65.87 -41.57 -21.66
CA ASN A 11 -66.73 -41.01 -20.61
C ASN A 11 -67.70 -39.92 -21.13
N SER A 12 -67.26 -39.12 -22.11
CA SER A 12 -68.10 -38.09 -22.75
C SER A 12 -69.20 -38.68 -23.66
N LEU A 13 -69.02 -39.94 -24.12
CA LEU A 13 -69.98 -40.67 -24.95
C LEU A 13 -71.02 -41.45 -24.13
N THR A 14 -70.73 -41.78 -22.86
CA THR A 14 -71.58 -42.63 -22.02
C THR A 14 -72.54 -41.87 -21.10
N ASN A 15 -72.34 -40.57 -20.89
CA ASN A 15 -73.28 -39.73 -20.15
C ASN A 15 -74.44 -39.28 -21.04
N SER A 16 -75.65 -39.26 -20.49
CA SER A 16 -76.92 -38.92 -21.16
C SER A 16 -77.02 -37.47 -21.69
N THR A 17 -75.93 -36.70 -21.65
CA THR A 17 -75.74 -35.41 -22.30
C THR A 17 -74.42 -35.41 -23.07
N PHE A 18 -74.50 -35.27 -24.41
CA PHE A 18 -73.36 -35.21 -25.33
C PHE A 18 -72.49 -33.97 -25.03
N ASP A 19 -71.33 -34.15 -24.41
CA ASP A 19 -70.44 -33.04 -24.00
C ASP A 19 -69.52 -32.60 -25.15
N ILE A 20 -70.10 -31.79 -26.03
CA ILE A 20 -69.43 -31.20 -27.20
C ILE A 20 -68.15 -30.45 -26.82
N GLY A 21 -68.17 -29.76 -25.68
CA GLY A 21 -67.06 -28.93 -25.25
C GLY A 21 -65.82 -29.77 -24.96
N ASN A 22 -65.99 -30.84 -24.18
CA ASN A 22 -64.88 -31.71 -23.83
C ASN A 22 -64.39 -32.56 -25.03
N MET A 23 -65.28 -33.06 -25.87
CA MET A 23 -64.87 -33.83 -27.07
C MET A 23 -64.06 -32.98 -28.06
N ALA A 24 -64.48 -31.74 -28.30
CA ALA A 24 -63.77 -30.82 -29.17
C ALA A 24 -62.36 -30.50 -28.66
N LYS A 25 -62.21 -30.28 -27.34
CA LYS A 25 -60.91 -30.06 -26.68
C LYS A 25 -59.99 -31.27 -26.82
N VAL A 26 -60.50 -32.47 -26.52
CA VAL A 26 -59.71 -33.71 -26.55
C VAL A 26 -59.20 -34.02 -27.96
N LEU A 27 -60.01 -33.80 -29.00
CA LEU A 27 -59.59 -34.00 -30.40
C LEU A 27 -58.64 -32.90 -30.89
N ALA A 28 -58.88 -31.64 -30.51
CA ALA A 28 -57.96 -30.55 -30.81
C ALA A 28 -56.58 -30.78 -30.18
N GLU A 29 -56.54 -31.26 -28.93
CA GLU A 29 -55.31 -31.60 -28.23
C GLU A 29 -54.59 -32.77 -28.90
N ALA A 30 -55.31 -33.85 -29.23
CA ALA A 30 -54.73 -35.01 -29.91
C ALA A 30 -54.03 -34.66 -31.24
N ASP A 31 -54.60 -33.70 -32.00
CA ASP A 31 -54.06 -33.25 -33.28
C ASP A 31 -52.75 -32.45 -33.16
N VAL A 32 -52.54 -31.75 -32.04
CA VAL A 32 -51.32 -30.95 -31.81
C VAL A 32 -50.31 -31.64 -30.90
N ALA A 33 -50.72 -32.63 -30.09
CA ALA A 33 -49.93 -33.24 -29.03
C ALA A 33 -48.56 -33.76 -29.48
N THR A 34 -48.47 -34.39 -30.67
CA THR A 34 -47.19 -34.92 -31.17
C THR A 34 -46.21 -33.78 -31.48
N GLN A 35 -46.68 -32.74 -32.16
CA GLN A 35 -45.84 -31.60 -32.55
C GLN A 35 -45.47 -30.76 -31.32
N ARG A 36 -46.42 -30.58 -30.39
CA ARG A 36 -46.21 -29.94 -29.09
C ARG A 36 -45.14 -30.68 -28.29
N GLY A 37 -45.27 -32.00 -28.15
CA GLY A 37 -44.28 -32.82 -27.44
C GLY A 37 -42.88 -32.80 -28.04
N ILE A 38 -42.72 -32.64 -29.37
CA ILE A 38 -41.40 -32.47 -30.01
C ILE A 38 -40.83 -31.08 -29.70
N VAL A 39 -41.64 -30.03 -29.79
CA VAL A 39 -41.22 -28.65 -29.50
C VAL A 39 -40.85 -28.51 -28.02
N GLU A 40 -41.67 -29.03 -27.12
CA GLU A 40 -41.41 -29.04 -25.67
C GLU A 40 -40.11 -29.78 -25.34
N LYS A 41 -39.90 -31.00 -25.87
CA LYS A 41 -38.64 -31.72 -25.67
C LYS A 41 -37.42 -30.95 -26.20
N GLY A 42 -37.56 -30.32 -27.36
CA GLY A 42 -36.51 -29.47 -27.93
C GLY A 42 -36.22 -28.24 -27.08
N ASN A 43 -37.26 -27.60 -26.58
CA ASN A 43 -37.18 -26.44 -25.69
C ASN A 43 -36.53 -26.81 -24.36
N THR A 44 -37.01 -27.86 -23.69
CA THR A 44 -36.41 -28.38 -22.45
C THR A 44 -34.94 -28.66 -22.65
N LYS A 45 -34.55 -29.39 -23.71
CA LYS A 45 -33.14 -29.67 -24.00
C LYS A 45 -32.31 -28.39 -24.20
N ALA A 46 -32.81 -27.42 -24.97
CA ALA A 46 -32.10 -26.17 -25.22
C ALA A 46 -31.95 -25.33 -23.95
N THR A 47 -33.01 -25.26 -23.12
CA THR A 47 -32.99 -24.56 -21.83
C THR A 47 -32.04 -25.22 -20.83
N THR A 48 -32.01 -26.55 -20.77
CA THR A 48 -31.05 -27.30 -19.95
C THR A 48 -29.61 -27.02 -20.40
N GLU A 49 -29.30 -27.18 -21.69
CA GLU A 49 -27.95 -26.87 -22.22
C GLU A 49 -27.54 -25.41 -21.95
N LEU A 50 -28.46 -24.46 -22.10
CA LEU A 50 -28.20 -23.04 -21.86
C LEU A 50 -27.91 -22.76 -20.38
N SER A 51 -28.69 -23.34 -19.48
CA SER A 51 -28.54 -23.13 -18.03
C SER A 51 -27.22 -23.70 -17.55
N ALA A 52 -26.85 -24.88 -18.03
CA ALA A 52 -25.56 -25.49 -17.76
C ALA A 52 -24.40 -24.66 -18.33
N LEU A 53 -24.49 -24.11 -19.55
CA LEU A 53 -23.44 -23.23 -20.09
C LEU A 53 -23.30 -21.93 -19.30
N LYS A 54 -24.39 -21.33 -18.83
CA LYS A 54 -24.35 -20.15 -17.95
C LYS A 54 -23.72 -20.48 -16.60
N TYR A 55 -23.98 -21.67 -16.06
CA TYR A 55 -23.29 -22.14 -14.85
C TYR A 55 -21.79 -22.34 -15.09
N LEU A 56 -21.41 -22.94 -16.22
CA LEU A 56 -20.00 -23.08 -16.60
C LEU A 56 -19.32 -21.73 -16.76
N GLU A 57 -19.99 -20.75 -17.38
CA GLU A 57 -19.50 -19.38 -17.52
C GLU A 57 -19.19 -18.73 -16.16
N VAL A 58 -20.10 -18.86 -15.19
CA VAL A 58 -19.87 -18.34 -13.82
C VAL A 58 -18.62 -18.97 -13.19
N ASN A 59 -18.45 -20.30 -13.30
CA ASN A 59 -17.32 -21.00 -12.69
C ASN A 59 -15.99 -20.72 -13.41
N LEU A 60 -16.01 -20.61 -14.74
CA LEU A 60 -14.82 -20.23 -15.51
C LEU A 60 -14.44 -18.77 -15.27
N ASN A 61 -15.39 -17.86 -15.06
CA ASN A 61 -15.09 -16.48 -14.66
C ASN A 61 -14.51 -16.40 -13.24
N ALA A 62 -14.99 -17.23 -12.32
CA ALA A 62 -14.40 -17.35 -10.99
C ALA A 62 -12.96 -17.89 -11.07
N PHE A 63 -12.73 -18.94 -11.87
CA PHE A 63 -11.39 -19.44 -12.17
C PHE A 63 -10.51 -18.36 -12.81
N ASN A 64 -11.03 -17.63 -13.79
CA ASN A 64 -10.33 -16.54 -14.48
C ASN A 64 -9.88 -15.46 -13.50
N SER A 65 -10.75 -15.04 -12.59
CA SER A 65 -10.41 -14.04 -11.56
C SER A 65 -9.24 -14.52 -10.70
N TYR A 66 -9.24 -15.81 -10.31
CA TYR A 66 -8.16 -16.40 -9.55
C TYR A 66 -6.83 -16.46 -10.35
N VAL A 67 -6.86 -16.82 -11.64
CA VAL A 67 -5.65 -16.83 -12.47
C VAL A 67 -5.17 -15.44 -12.86
N THR A 68 -6.04 -14.44 -12.95
CA THR A 68 -5.66 -13.02 -13.08
C THR A 68 -4.90 -12.55 -11.85
N ASP A 69 -5.38 -12.87 -10.65
CA ASP A 69 -4.62 -12.54 -9.42
C ASP A 69 -3.25 -13.25 -9.45
N LEU A 70 -3.23 -14.56 -9.74
CA LEU A 70 -2.01 -15.36 -9.86
C LEU A 70 -1.06 -14.88 -10.97
N SER A 71 -1.54 -14.15 -11.97
CA SER A 71 -0.69 -13.63 -13.06
C SER A 71 0.10 -12.39 -12.63
N SER A 72 -0.18 -11.84 -11.44
CA SER A 72 0.52 -10.68 -10.86
C SER A 72 1.87 -11.08 -10.22
N PRO A 73 2.98 -10.41 -10.58
CA PRO A 73 4.28 -10.61 -9.94
C PRO A 73 4.30 -10.33 -8.44
N ASP A 74 3.52 -9.34 -7.98
CA ASP A 74 3.60 -8.83 -6.61
C ASP A 74 3.29 -9.91 -5.57
N ILE A 75 2.39 -10.85 -5.88
CA ILE A 75 2.03 -11.97 -5.01
C ILE A 75 3.25 -12.85 -4.69
N PHE A 76 4.23 -12.92 -5.59
CA PHE A 76 5.43 -13.73 -5.41
C PHE A 76 6.63 -12.94 -4.87
N LEU A 77 6.57 -11.61 -4.91
CA LEU A 77 7.64 -10.72 -4.49
C LEU A 77 7.47 -10.21 -3.05
N GLU A 78 6.38 -10.58 -2.37
CA GLU A 78 6.17 -10.25 -0.97
C GLU A 78 7.37 -10.65 -0.09
N LYS A 79 7.68 -9.75 0.85
CA LYS A 79 8.76 -9.94 1.81
C LYS A 79 8.16 -10.30 3.16
N GLN A 80 8.81 -11.24 3.85
CA GLN A 80 8.63 -11.40 5.27
C GLN A 80 9.74 -10.67 6.02
N VAL A 81 9.36 -10.13 7.18
CA VAL A 81 10.29 -9.52 8.12
C VAL A 81 10.18 -10.25 9.44
N SER A 82 11.32 -10.53 10.07
CA SER A 82 11.37 -11.07 11.43
C SER A 82 12.31 -10.25 12.28
N SER A 83 11.97 -10.08 13.55
CA SER A 83 12.82 -9.44 14.56
C SER A 83 13.16 -10.46 15.64
N THR A 84 14.37 -10.39 16.18
CA THR A 84 14.74 -11.21 17.35
C THR A 84 14.01 -10.80 18.63
N ASP A 85 13.46 -9.58 18.69
CA ASP A 85 12.63 -9.09 19.80
C ASP A 85 11.60 -8.05 19.30
N GLU A 86 10.40 -8.53 18.93
CA GLU A 86 9.31 -7.67 18.45
C GLU A 86 8.78 -6.70 19.53
N THR A 87 9.04 -6.95 20.82
CA THR A 87 8.66 -6.02 21.89
C THR A 87 9.55 -4.77 21.92
N ALA A 88 10.75 -4.87 21.36
CA ALA A 88 11.68 -3.76 21.21
C ALA A 88 11.53 -3.10 19.85
N VAL A 89 11.60 -3.89 18.77
CA VAL A 89 11.65 -3.37 17.39
C VAL A 89 10.86 -4.29 16.46
N THR A 90 9.96 -3.69 15.69
CA THR A 90 9.28 -4.34 14.56
C THR A 90 9.67 -3.66 13.26
N ALA A 91 9.45 -4.33 12.13
CA ALA A 91 9.64 -3.72 10.83
C ALA A 91 8.70 -4.36 9.80
N THR A 92 8.37 -3.59 8.78
CA THR A 92 7.65 -4.03 7.59
C THR A 92 8.49 -3.74 6.35
N ALA A 93 8.31 -4.55 5.32
CA ALA A 93 9.04 -4.43 4.06
C ALA A 93 8.05 -4.51 2.89
N SER A 94 8.21 -3.61 1.92
CA SER A 94 7.50 -3.65 0.65
C SER A 94 8.08 -4.72 -0.28
N THR A 95 7.39 -5.01 -1.39
CA THR A 95 7.86 -5.94 -2.44
C THR A 95 9.20 -5.50 -3.06
N THR A 96 9.50 -4.19 -3.03
CA THR A 96 10.74 -3.60 -3.56
C THR A 96 11.92 -3.67 -2.60
N ALA A 97 11.69 -4.02 -1.33
CA ALA A 97 12.77 -4.07 -0.33
C ALA A 97 13.78 -5.16 -0.66
N VAL A 98 15.07 -4.84 -0.51
CA VAL A 98 16.15 -5.81 -0.72
C VAL A 98 16.25 -6.73 0.50
N ALA A 99 16.36 -8.05 0.25
CA ALA A 99 16.56 -9.03 1.31
C ALA A 99 17.91 -8.80 2.02
N GLY A 100 17.93 -8.96 3.35
CA GLY A 100 19.11 -8.64 4.15
C GLY A 100 18.89 -8.83 5.64
N SER A 101 19.99 -8.74 6.39
CA SER A 101 19.99 -8.79 7.85
C SER A 101 20.58 -7.50 8.40
N PHE A 102 19.89 -6.87 9.34
CA PHE A 102 20.26 -5.58 9.90
C PHE A 102 20.28 -5.67 11.43
N SER A 103 21.38 -5.25 12.03
CA SER A 103 21.46 -5.07 13.48
C SER A 103 20.88 -3.72 13.86
N VAL A 104 19.97 -3.72 14.83
CA VAL A 104 19.22 -2.55 15.29
C VAL A 104 19.23 -2.50 16.81
N ILE A 105 19.64 -1.36 17.37
CA ILE A 105 19.54 -1.05 18.79
C ILE A 105 18.56 0.12 18.93
N ALA A 106 17.50 -0.08 19.72
CA ALA A 106 16.56 0.96 20.09
C ALA A 106 17.11 1.73 21.29
N GLU A 107 17.85 2.81 21.03
CA GLU A 107 18.48 3.61 22.09
C GLU A 107 17.44 4.50 22.79
N GLN A 108 16.52 5.09 22.03
CA GLN A 108 15.56 6.05 22.55
C GLN A 108 14.28 6.07 21.72
N LEU A 109 13.14 6.31 22.39
CA LEU A 109 11.87 6.57 21.73
C LEU A 109 11.62 8.08 21.60
N ALA A 110 10.94 8.46 20.53
CA ALA A 110 10.35 9.77 20.38
C ALA A 110 9.26 9.98 21.43
N GLN A 111 9.28 11.13 22.10
CA GLN A 111 8.26 11.54 23.07
C GLN A 111 7.67 12.89 22.70
N SER A 112 6.40 13.09 23.04
CA SER A 112 5.70 14.36 22.86
C SER A 112 5.82 15.20 24.13
N HIS A 113 6.24 16.46 23.97
CA HIS A 113 6.36 17.40 25.09
C HIS A 113 5.03 17.52 25.84
N THR A 114 5.08 17.52 27.17
CA THR A 114 3.91 17.72 28.03
C THR A 114 4.25 18.65 29.19
N GLN A 115 3.43 19.68 29.37
CA GLN A 115 3.52 20.63 30.48
C GLN A 115 2.23 20.69 31.26
N VAL A 116 2.33 20.82 32.58
CA VAL A 116 1.20 20.99 33.49
C VAL A 116 1.32 22.34 34.19
N ALA A 117 0.26 23.14 34.18
CA ALA A 117 0.21 24.41 34.88
C ALA A 117 0.26 24.17 36.40
N ASN A 118 1.16 24.87 37.11
CA ASN A 118 1.35 24.68 38.55
C ASN A 118 0.17 25.23 39.37
N GLN A 119 -0.59 26.18 38.81
CA GLN A 119 -1.80 26.69 39.43
C GLN A 119 -2.92 25.64 39.43
N SER A 120 -3.48 25.38 40.61
CA SER A 120 -4.66 24.52 40.79
C SER A 120 -5.93 25.35 41.01
N PHE A 121 -7.05 24.83 40.53
CA PHE A 121 -8.37 25.46 40.57
C PHE A 121 -9.38 24.58 41.32
N SER A 122 -10.46 25.16 41.80
CA SER A 122 -11.51 24.45 42.54
C SER A 122 -12.53 23.79 41.62
N SER A 123 -12.67 24.31 40.40
CA SER A 123 -13.61 23.86 39.37
C SER A 123 -13.04 24.07 37.96
N GLN A 124 -13.43 23.22 37.00
CA GLN A 124 -13.13 23.42 35.57
C GLN A 124 -13.81 24.66 34.97
N TYR A 125 -14.78 25.23 35.68
CA TYR A 125 -15.50 26.45 35.30
C TYR A 125 -14.93 27.71 35.95
N ASP A 126 -13.87 27.59 36.76
CA ASP A 126 -13.22 28.75 37.36
C ASP A 126 -12.66 29.66 36.26
N SER A 127 -12.85 30.98 36.43
CA SER A 127 -12.49 31.95 35.42
C SER A 127 -10.98 32.17 35.34
N LEU A 128 -10.47 32.30 34.12
CA LEU A 128 -9.11 32.72 33.79
C LEU A 128 -9.06 34.21 33.49
N THR A 129 -7.88 34.80 33.65
CA THR A 129 -7.64 36.20 33.28
C THR A 129 -7.79 36.37 31.76
N ASN A 130 -8.59 37.36 31.35
CA ASN A 130 -8.73 37.73 29.94
C ASN A 130 -7.40 38.29 29.40
N GLY A 131 -7.04 37.93 28.18
CA GLY A 131 -5.73 38.30 27.61
C GLY A 131 -5.45 37.63 26.28
N THR A 132 -4.18 37.61 25.88
CA THR A 132 -3.70 36.85 24.72
C THR A 132 -2.85 35.70 25.23
N PHE A 133 -3.34 34.48 25.06
CA PHE A 133 -2.61 33.26 25.34
C PHE A 133 -1.77 32.90 24.12
N THR A 134 -0.46 32.86 24.29
CA THR A 134 0.50 32.58 23.23
C THR A 134 1.01 31.14 23.37
N ILE A 135 1.03 30.41 22.26
CA ILE A 135 1.61 29.08 22.12
C ILE A 135 2.76 29.21 21.12
N ASN A 136 3.96 28.80 21.48
CA ASN A 136 5.07 28.64 20.56
C ASN A 136 5.41 27.15 20.48
N VAL A 137 5.35 26.54 19.30
CA VAL A 137 5.66 25.12 19.10
C VAL A 137 6.52 24.97 17.85
N GLY A 138 7.67 24.30 17.96
CA GLY A 138 8.60 24.14 16.83
C GLY A 138 9.02 25.47 16.16
N GLY A 139 9.08 26.57 16.92
CA GLY A 139 9.39 27.92 16.41
C GLY A 139 8.22 28.69 15.78
N GLN A 140 7.03 28.08 15.71
CA GLN A 140 5.82 28.72 15.21
C GLN A 140 4.99 29.32 16.34
N VAL A 141 4.65 30.60 16.22
CA VAL A 141 3.91 31.35 17.25
C VAL A 141 2.43 31.47 16.88
N HIS A 142 1.56 30.97 17.75
CA HIS A 142 0.11 31.09 17.70
C HIS A 142 -0.41 31.95 18.86
N ASN A 143 -1.39 32.81 18.57
CA ASN A 143 -2.02 33.66 19.58
C ASN A 143 -3.52 33.36 19.67
N ILE A 144 -4.01 33.14 20.89
CA ILE A 144 -5.41 32.87 21.20
C ILE A 144 -5.93 33.99 22.10
N THR A 145 -7.02 34.64 21.70
CA THR A 145 -7.70 35.61 22.57
C THR A 145 -8.52 34.88 23.63
N VAL A 146 -8.26 35.20 24.90
CA VAL A 146 -9.03 34.71 26.06
C VAL A 146 -9.98 35.80 26.52
N ASP A 147 -11.28 35.55 26.41
CA ASP A 147 -12.35 36.50 26.75
C ASP A 147 -13.56 35.81 27.41
N ALA A 148 -14.65 36.54 27.65
CA ALA A 148 -15.84 36.03 28.34
C ALA A 148 -16.50 34.81 27.66
N THR A 149 -16.15 34.46 26.42
CA THR A 149 -16.67 33.29 25.71
C THR A 149 -15.89 32.01 25.98
N ASN A 150 -14.62 32.11 26.42
CA ASN A 150 -13.72 30.97 26.61
C ASN A 150 -12.81 31.06 27.86
N ASN A 151 -12.98 32.07 28.72
CA ASN A 151 -12.16 32.31 29.91
C ASN A 151 -12.43 31.37 31.09
N THR A 152 -12.60 30.08 30.83
CA THR A 152 -12.61 29.02 31.84
C THR A 152 -11.61 27.94 31.44
N LEU A 153 -11.23 27.04 32.36
CA LEU A 153 -10.34 25.92 32.00
C LEU A 153 -10.94 25.10 30.86
N GLU A 154 -12.22 24.74 30.96
CA GLU A 154 -12.94 24.01 29.91
C GLU A 154 -13.06 24.83 28.60
N GLY A 155 -13.31 26.13 28.71
CA GLY A 155 -13.44 27.03 27.55
C GLY A 155 -12.14 27.15 26.76
N LEU A 156 -11.01 27.37 27.46
CA LEU A 156 -9.69 27.44 26.85
C LEU A 156 -9.27 26.08 26.27
N GLN A 157 -9.53 24.99 27.00
CA GLN A 157 -9.29 23.64 26.52
C GLN A 157 -9.99 23.38 25.18
N LYS A 158 -11.29 23.66 25.09
CA LYS A 158 -12.07 23.48 23.86
C LYS A 158 -11.57 24.39 22.74
N THR A 159 -11.20 25.62 23.06
CA THR A 159 -10.65 26.57 22.08
C THR A 159 -9.36 26.04 21.46
N ILE A 160 -8.43 25.53 22.27
CA ILE A 160 -7.17 24.95 21.81
C ILE A 160 -7.43 23.69 20.97
N ASN A 161 -8.27 22.77 21.46
CA ASN A 161 -8.50 21.49 20.79
C ASN A 161 -9.31 21.59 19.50
N ASN A 162 -10.12 22.65 19.33
CA ASN A 162 -10.84 22.90 18.08
C ASN A 162 -10.00 23.66 17.04
N GLY A 163 -8.84 24.19 17.44
CA GLY A 163 -7.91 24.87 16.54
C GLY A 163 -6.72 23.99 16.14
N ASP A 164 -5.93 24.50 15.20
CA ASP A 164 -4.68 23.89 14.80
C ASP A 164 -3.48 24.72 15.30
N TYR A 165 -3.14 24.50 16.57
CA TYR A 165 -2.09 25.23 17.27
C TYR A 165 -0.90 24.32 17.67
N GLY A 166 -0.79 23.14 17.07
CA GLY A 166 0.28 22.16 17.32
C GLY A 166 0.28 21.47 18.70
N ILE A 167 -0.64 21.82 19.61
CA ILE A 167 -0.80 21.19 20.93
C ILE A 167 -2.26 20.74 21.17
N THR A 168 -2.44 19.90 22.18
CA THR A 168 -3.72 19.52 22.78
C THR A 168 -3.77 19.99 24.22
N ALA A 169 -4.95 20.34 24.71
CA ALA A 169 -5.19 20.75 26.09
C ALA A 169 -6.14 19.78 26.80
N SER A 170 -5.89 19.54 28.08
CA SER A 170 -6.72 18.72 28.96
C SER A 170 -6.86 19.36 30.33
N VAL A 171 -8.06 19.25 30.92
CA VAL A 171 -8.29 19.60 32.32
C VAL A 171 -8.17 18.32 33.15
N ILE A 172 -7.18 18.26 34.04
CA ILE A 172 -6.96 17.11 34.94
C ILE A 172 -7.66 17.37 36.28
N ASN A 173 -8.41 16.39 36.78
CA ASN A 173 -8.94 16.39 38.15
C ASN A 173 -8.07 15.53 39.08
N ASN A 174 -7.40 16.17 40.03
CA ASN A 174 -6.46 15.54 40.96
C ASN A 174 -7.12 15.11 42.28
N GLY A 175 -8.39 14.73 42.26
CA GLY A 175 -9.11 14.22 43.44
C GLY A 175 -9.57 15.30 44.42
N GLY A 176 -9.73 16.54 43.95
CA GLY A 176 -10.15 17.68 44.77
C GLY A 176 -9.80 19.06 44.21
N SER A 177 -9.00 19.12 43.15
CA SER A 177 -8.65 20.33 42.41
C SER A 177 -8.42 20.03 40.93
N TYR A 178 -8.43 21.07 40.09
CA TYR A 178 -8.29 20.99 38.65
C TYR A 178 -7.01 21.70 38.17
N GLN A 179 -6.29 21.13 37.20
CA GLN A 179 -5.12 21.74 36.57
C GLN A 179 -5.19 21.59 35.05
N MET A 180 -4.56 22.52 34.33
CA MET A 180 -4.42 22.43 32.88
C MET A 180 -3.16 21.66 32.52
N MET A 181 -3.29 20.70 31.60
CA MET A 181 -2.19 20.01 30.97
C MET A 181 -2.22 20.30 29.47
N PHE A 182 -1.05 20.54 28.91
CA PHE A 182 -0.81 20.75 27.49
C PHE A 182 0.12 19.67 27.00
N SER A 183 -0.20 19.04 25.87
CA SER A 183 0.65 18.03 25.23
C SER A 183 0.80 18.34 23.75
N SER A 184 2.03 18.26 23.22
CA SER A 184 2.27 18.42 21.79
C SER A 184 1.52 17.37 20.96
N LYS A 185 0.99 17.79 19.80
CA LYS A 185 0.46 16.85 18.80
C LYS A 185 1.58 16.06 18.09
N ASN A 186 2.79 16.62 18.08
CA ASN A 186 3.96 16.03 17.44
C ASN A 186 4.93 15.49 18.50
N SER A 187 5.44 14.28 18.29
CA SER A 187 6.59 13.77 19.03
C SER A 187 7.89 14.36 18.48
N GLY A 188 9.00 14.10 19.15
CA GLY A 188 10.31 14.57 18.71
C GLY A 188 10.67 15.92 19.30
N ALA A 189 11.92 16.32 19.12
CA ALA A 189 12.44 17.61 19.56
C ALA A 189 11.66 18.79 18.93
N SER A 190 11.20 18.64 17.68
CA SER A 190 10.36 19.63 17.01
C SER A 190 8.99 19.84 17.67
N GLY A 191 8.55 18.89 18.50
CA GLY A 191 7.33 18.98 19.29
C GLY A 191 7.47 19.79 20.58
N GLU A 192 8.65 20.34 20.87
CA GLU A 192 8.83 21.23 22.01
C GLU A 192 7.95 22.47 21.85
N PHE A 193 7.35 22.90 22.96
CA PHE A 193 6.47 24.06 22.99
C PHE A 193 6.62 24.86 24.28
N SER A 194 6.27 26.14 24.22
CA SER A 194 6.07 26.98 25.39
C SER A 194 4.71 27.67 25.32
N VAL A 195 4.06 27.86 26.47
CA VAL A 195 2.81 28.63 26.56
C VAL A 195 2.96 29.76 27.57
N SER A 196 2.37 30.92 27.27
CA SER A 196 2.47 32.12 28.11
C SER A 196 1.34 33.12 27.85
N GLY A 197 1.27 34.20 28.64
CA GLY A 197 0.42 35.37 28.34
C GLY A 197 -0.89 35.42 29.12
N ILE A 198 -1.07 34.50 30.08
CA ILE A 198 -2.11 34.60 31.11
C ILE A 198 -1.50 34.43 32.51
N THR A 199 -1.95 35.28 33.44
CA THR A 199 -1.35 35.45 34.77
C THR A 199 -1.26 34.14 35.55
N GLU A 200 -2.28 33.29 35.45
CA GLU A 200 -2.39 32.03 36.19
C GLU A 200 -1.28 31.03 35.81
N PHE A 201 -0.78 31.09 34.58
CA PHE A 201 0.28 30.20 34.11
C PHE A 201 1.66 30.86 34.22
N ASP A 202 1.75 32.17 34.04
CA ASP A 202 3.03 32.89 34.09
C ASP A 202 3.56 33.07 35.53
N THR A 203 2.66 33.22 36.51
CA THR A 203 3.08 33.56 37.90
C THR A 203 3.66 32.36 38.65
N LEU A 204 2.99 31.21 38.57
CA LEU A 204 3.46 29.96 39.20
C LEU A 204 4.22 29.06 38.24
N GLY A 205 4.24 29.41 36.95
CA GLY A 205 4.89 28.65 35.90
C GLY A 205 4.17 27.35 35.55
N LEU A 206 4.82 26.61 34.66
CA LEU A 206 4.44 25.25 34.29
C LEU A 206 5.56 24.29 34.71
N THR A 207 5.19 23.04 34.96
CA THR A 207 6.13 21.94 35.12
C THR A 207 6.09 21.07 33.88
N THR A 208 7.24 20.86 33.23
CA THR A 208 7.37 19.84 32.19
C THR A 208 7.34 18.46 32.83
N THR A 209 6.39 17.62 32.41
CA THR A 209 6.22 16.24 32.90
C THR A 209 6.74 15.20 31.91
N VAL A 210 6.82 15.55 30.63
CA VAL A 210 7.43 14.75 29.56
C VAL A 210 8.16 15.71 28.63
N GLU A 211 9.45 15.47 28.38
CA GLU A 211 10.25 16.30 27.48
C GLU A 211 10.02 15.92 26.01
N ALA A 212 10.16 16.89 25.11
CA ALA A 212 10.20 16.60 23.68
C ALA A 212 11.57 15.98 23.34
N GLN A 213 11.57 14.76 22.81
CA GLN A 213 12.80 14.10 22.39
C GLN A 213 12.54 13.24 21.16
N ASP A 214 13.55 13.15 20.29
CA ASP A 214 13.54 12.31 19.07
C ASP A 214 13.76 10.84 19.43
N ALA A 215 13.30 9.94 18.55
CA ALA A 215 13.72 8.55 18.57
C ALA A 215 15.17 8.45 18.07
N ILE A 216 15.93 7.56 18.70
CA ILE A 216 17.31 7.27 18.30
C ILE A 216 17.44 5.76 18.13
N MET A 217 17.89 5.38 16.94
CA MET A 217 18.21 4.01 16.58
C MET A 217 19.69 3.93 16.19
N ASN A 218 20.38 2.87 16.61
CA ASN A 218 21.66 2.50 16.02
C ASN A 218 21.44 1.34 15.05
N MET A 219 21.75 1.54 13.78
CA MET A 219 21.68 0.49 12.76
C MET A 219 23.07 0.20 12.21
N ASN A 220 23.56 -1.03 12.40
CA ASN A 220 24.89 -1.46 11.96
C ASN A 220 26.04 -0.51 12.37
N GLY A 221 25.94 0.12 13.53
CA GLY A 221 26.93 1.08 14.05
C GLY A 221 26.66 2.54 13.68
N VAL A 222 25.66 2.83 12.83
CA VAL A 222 25.27 4.18 12.44
C VAL A 222 24.10 4.66 13.29
N SER A 223 24.26 5.79 13.96
CA SER A 223 23.17 6.44 14.70
C SER A 223 22.25 7.20 13.75
N ILE A 224 20.95 6.99 13.89
CA ILE A 224 19.89 7.57 13.07
C ILE A 224 18.84 8.15 14.01
N THR A 225 18.40 9.37 13.73
CA THR A 225 17.38 10.08 14.51
C THR A 225 16.09 10.24 13.72
N SER A 226 14.95 10.22 14.41
CA SER A 226 13.62 10.47 13.83
C SER A 226 12.75 11.21 14.84
N SER A 227 11.90 12.13 14.36
CA SER A 227 10.91 12.80 15.20
C SER A 227 9.77 11.88 15.63
N THR A 228 9.66 10.69 15.05
CA THR A 228 8.66 9.67 15.42
C THR A 228 9.35 8.36 15.79
N ASN A 229 8.59 7.41 16.36
CA ASN A 229 9.10 6.07 16.63
C ASN A 229 9.20 5.19 15.37
N THR A 230 8.77 5.70 14.23
CA THR A 230 8.84 5.03 12.93
C THR A 230 9.95 5.68 12.11
N PHE A 231 10.81 4.84 11.55
CA PHE A 231 11.93 5.20 10.70
C PHE A 231 11.61 4.69 9.30
N GLU A 232 11.33 5.63 8.40
CA GLU A 232 11.05 5.38 6.99
C GLU A 232 12.20 5.92 6.13
N GLY A 233 12.44 5.30 4.97
CA GLY A 233 13.47 5.76 4.02
C GLY A 233 14.92 5.55 4.48
N VAL A 234 15.14 4.91 5.64
CA VAL A 234 16.47 4.50 6.12
C VAL A 234 17.06 3.40 5.24
N ILE A 235 16.23 2.43 4.89
CA ILE A 235 16.48 1.45 3.84
C ILE A 235 15.30 1.56 2.88
N ASP A 236 15.58 1.59 1.57
CA ASP A 236 14.53 1.70 0.56
C ASP A 236 13.52 0.55 0.68
N GLY A 237 12.24 0.89 0.69
CA GLY A 237 11.15 -0.06 0.85
C GLY A 237 10.97 -0.69 2.25
N VAL A 238 11.68 -0.24 3.29
CA VAL A 238 11.58 -0.76 4.66
C VAL A 238 11.12 0.33 5.63
N SER A 239 10.16 -0.01 6.50
CA SER A 239 9.75 0.82 7.64
C SER A 239 10.06 0.10 8.94
N ILE A 240 10.84 0.74 9.82
CA ILE A 240 11.27 0.18 11.11
C ILE A 240 10.57 0.95 12.23
N ASN A 241 9.92 0.26 13.15
CA ASN A 241 9.22 0.85 14.27
C ASN A 241 9.88 0.46 15.61
N LEU A 242 10.19 1.45 16.45
CA LEU A 242 10.67 1.23 17.80
C LEU A 242 9.48 1.17 18.76
N ASN A 243 9.32 0.04 19.44
CA ASN A 243 8.24 -0.21 20.39
C ASN A 243 8.68 0.05 21.85
N SER A 244 9.96 -0.20 22.17
CA SER A 244 10.55 0.14 23.47
C SER A 244 12.04 0.46 23.34
N ALA A 245 12.53 1.37 24.18
CA ALA A 245 13.96 1.69 24.27
C ALA A 245 14.67 0.66 25.17
N LYS A 246 15.65 -0.04 24.60
CA LYS A 246 16.51 -0.99 25.30
C LYS A 246 17.98 -0.75 24.90
N PRO A 247 18.59 0.36 25.39
CA PRO A 247 19.97 0.72 25.06
C PRO A 247 20.96 -0.43 25.24
N GLY A 248 21.86 -0.59 24.27
CA GLY A 248 22.88 -1.65 24.26
C GLY A 248 22.39 -3.07 23.95
N GLN A 249 21.08 -3.29 23.78
CA GLN A 249 20.56 -4.58 23.30
C GLN A 249 20.49 -4.61 21.77
N VAL A 250 21.27 -5.50 21.16
CA VAL A 250 21.24 -5.73 19.71
C VAL A 250 20.05 -6.60 19.33
N ASN A 251 19.17 -6.07 18.49
CA ASN A 251 18.09 -6.81 17.84
C ASN A 251 18.47 -7.03 16.38
N THR A 252 18.16 -8.20 15.82
CA THR A 252 18.40 -8.48 14.40
C THR A 252 17.08 -8.47 13.66
N ILE A 253 16.98 -7.62 12.63
CA ILE A 253 15.88 -7.60 11.68
C ILE A 253 16.33 -8.37 10.44
N ASN A 254 15.60 -9.44 10.09
CA ASN A 254 15.85 -10.20 8.88
C ASN A 254 14.70 -9.98 7.89
N ILE A 255 15.06 -9.56 6.68
CA ILE A 255 14.16 -9.38 5.56
C ILE A 255 14.48 -10.46 4.55
N SER A 256 13.47 -11.24 4.18
CA SER A 256 13.61 -12.33 3.21
C SER A 256 12.33 -12.45 2.38
N GLN A 257 12.39 -13.20 1.29
CA GLN A 257 11.21 -13.46 0.48
C GLN A 257 10.30 -14.47 1.19
N ASP A 258 8.98 -14.27 1.13
CA ASP A 258 8.02 -15.14 1.80
C ASP A 258 7.74 -16.40 0.95
N ALA A 259 8.63 -17.39 1.03
CA ALA A 259 8.49 -18.64 0.30
C ALA A 259 7.21 -19.41 0.71
N THR A 260 6.75 -19.27 1.95
CA THR A 260 5.56 -19.98 2.45
C THR A 260 4.32 -19.52 1.71
N LYS A 261 4.10 -18.19 1.62
CA LYS A 261 2.98 -17.63 0.86
C LYS A 261 2.99 -18.06 -0.61
N VAL A 262 4.17 -18.10 -1.23
CA VAL A 262 4.29 -18.59 -2.62
C VAL A 262 3.83 -20.04 -2.75
N THR A 263 4.26 -20.92 -1.83
CA THR A 263 3.83 -22.33 -1.88
C THR A 263 2.33 -22.49 -1.61
N ASP A 264 1.74 -21.72 -0.70
CA ASP A 264 0.31 -21.75 -0.38
C ASP A 264 -0.55 -21.24 -1.55
N THR A 265 -0.08 -20.21 -2.24
CA THR A 265 -0.71 -19.70 -3.47
C THR A 265 -0.76 -20.78 -4.55
N ILE A 266 0.32 -21.53 -4.76
CA ILE A 266 0.34 -22.60 -5.78
C ILE A 266 -0.48 -23.81 -5.38
N LYS A 267 -0.51 -24.18 -4.11
CA LYS A 267 -1.44 -25.21 -3.61
C LYS A 267 -2.88 -24.84 -3.90
N SER A 268 -3.24 -23.59 -3.60
CA SER A 268 -4.57 -23.05 -3.88
C SER A 268 -4.88 -23.08 -5.38
N PHE A 269 -3.92 -22.77 -6.26
CA PHE A 269 -4.10 -22.89 -7.71
C PHE A 269 -4.42 -24.33 -8.15
N VAL A 270 -3.67 -25.31 -7.63
CA VAL A 270 -3.91 -26.74 -7.91
C VAL A 270 -5.31 -27.15 -7.45
N ASP A 271 -5.74 -26.71 -6.26
CA ASP A 271 -7.06 -27.02 -5.72
C ASP A 271 -8.18 -26.39 -6.57
N VAL A 272 -8.06 -25.12 -6.94
CA VAL A 272 -9.05 -24.42 -7.78
C VAL A 272 -9.13 -25.05 -9.18
N TYR A 273 -8.00 -25.43 -9.78
CA TYR A 273 -8.00 -26.16 -11.06
C TYR A 273 -8.72 -27.51 -10.94
N ASN A 274 -8.45 -28.27 -9.87
CA ASN A 274 -9.09 -29.57 -9.65
C ASN A 274 -10.59 -29.46 -9.37
N GLN A 275 -11.04 -28.39 -8.72
CA GLN A 275 -12.47 -28.07 -8.59
C GLN A 275 -13.11 -27.82 -9.95
N LEU A 276 -12.45 -27.04 -10.83
CA LEU A 276 -12.93 -26.84 -12.20
C LEU A 276 -13.02 -28.15 -13.00
N GLU A 277 -12.03 -29.03 -12.86
CA GLU A 277 -12.08 -30.36 -13.51
C GLU A 277 -13.23 -31.22 -13.00
N THR A 278 -13.53 -31.16 -11.70
CA THR A 278 -14.68 -31.85 -11.09
C THR A 278 -15.99 -31.35 -11.71
N ILE A 279 -16.15 -30.04 -11.87
CA ILE A 279 -17.33 -29.44 -12.52
C ILE A 279 -17.45 -29.93 -13.97
N PHE A 280 -16.35 -29.95 -14.73
CA PHE A 280 -16.37 -30.48 -16.09
C PHE A 280 -16.80 -31.95 -16.15
N ASP A 281 -16.34 -32.78 -15.21
CA ASP A 281 -16.71 -34.20 -15.12
C ASP A 281 -18.20 -34.37 -14.76
N GLU A 282 -18.69 -33.63 -13.78
CA GLU A 282 -20.10 -33.66 -13.36
C GLU A 282 -21.03 -33.24 -14.50
N MET A 283 -20.75 -32.12 -15.16
CA MET A 283 -21.56 -31.62 -16.28
C MET A 283 -21.52 -32.54 -17.51
N GLY A 284 -20.40 -33.23 -17.72
CA GLY A 284 -20.18 -34.13 -18.86
C GLY A 284 -20.63 -35.58 -18.64
N ALA A 285 -21.09 -35.92 -17.44
CA ALA A 285 -21.37 -37.30 -17.04
C ALA A 285 -22.60 -37.91 -17.75
N TYR A 286 -22.52 -39.20 -18.07
CA TYR A 286 -23.64 -39.96 -18.68
C TYR A 286 -24.35 -40.91 -17.72
N ASP A 287 -23.69 -41.27 -16.62
CA ASP A 287 -24.14 -42.31 -15.71
C ASP A 287 -24.43 -41.72 -14.34
N ALA A 288 -25.71 -41.66 -13.99
CA ALA A 288 -26.16 -41.20 -12.68
C ALA A 288 -26.34 -42.35 -11.67
N SER A 289 -26.04 -43.60 -12.04
CA SER A 289 -26.35 -44.78 -11.20
C SER A 289 -25.61 -44.83 -9.87
N LYS A 290 -24.63 -43.94 -9.68
CA LYS A 290 -23.82 -43.82 -8.47
C LYS A 290 -24.43 -42.89 -7.43
N TYR A 291 -25.45 -42.11 -7.80
CA TYR A 291 -26.08 -41.11 -6.94
C TYR A 291 -27.56 -41.43 -6.76
N THR A 292 -28.09 -41.11 -5.59
CA THR A 292 -29.51 -41.15 -5.29
C THR A 292 -30.22 -39.96 -5.93
N GLU A 293 -31.54 -40.08 -6.12
CA GLU A 293 -32.38 -38.99 -6.63
C GLU A 293 -32.30 -37.73 -5.75
N GLU A 294 -32.12 -37.93 -4.44
CA GLU A 294 -32.01 -36.85 -3.45
C GLU A 294 -30.66 -36.12 -3.55
N GLU A 295 -29.58 -36.84 -3.84
CA GLU A 295 -28.25 -36.25 -4.11
C GLU A 295 -28.24 -35.43 -5.40
N LEU A 296 -28.85 -35.95 -6.47
CA LEU A 296 -28.94 -35.27 -7.77
C LEU A 296 -29.79 -33.98 -7.72
N GLN A 297 -30.65 -33.83 -6.71
CA GLN A 297 -31.45 -32.63 -6.50
C GLN A 297 -30.81 -31.62 -5.54
N SER A 298 -29.65 -31.92 -4.97
CA SER A 298 -28.91 -30.96 -4.16
C SER A 298 -28.29 -29.87 -5.02
N ASP A 299 -28.06 -28.69 -4.43
CA ASP A 299 -27.42 -27.55 -5.10
C ASP A 299 -26.04 -27.90 -5.70
N GLN A 300 -25.39 -28.94 -5.19
CA GLN A 300 -24.09 -29.43 -5.67
C GLN A 300 -24.18 -30.13 -7.04
N TYR A 301 -25.24 -30.89 -7.32
CA TYR A 301 -25.35 -31.71 -8.54
C TYR A 301 -26.41 -31.20 -9.51
N LEU A 302 -26.85 -29.94 -9.34
CA LEU A 302 -27.96 -29.33 -10.08
C LEU A 302 -27.81 -29.42 -11.61
N TYR A 303 -26.58 -29.46 -12.13
CA TYR A 303 -26.26 -29.51 -13.57
C TYR A 303 -25.60 -30.82 -14.02
N TYR A 304 -25.73 -31.89 -13.24
CA TYR A 304 -25.09 -33.17 -13.51
C TYR A 304 -25.56 -33.78 -14.85
N GLY A 305 -24.62 -34.02 -15.75
CA GLY A 305 -24.86 -34.63 -17.06
C GLY A 305 -25.61 -33.75 -18.08
N ASP A 306 -25.92 -32.50 -17.74
CA ASP A 306 -26.67 -31.58 -18.62
C ASP A 306 -25.94 -31.25 -19.94
N LEU A 307 -24.60 -31.42 -19.95
CA LEU A 307 -23.76 -31.25 -21.13
C LEU A 307 -23.16 -32.58 -21.61
N ALA A 308 -23.73 -33.72 -21.23
CA ALA A 308 -23.26 -35.02 -21.67
C ALA A 308 -23.22 -35.13 -23.20
N GLY A 309 -22.03 -35.39 -23.73
CA GLY A 309 -21.78 -35.47 -25.18
C GLY A 309 -21.60 -34.14 -25.90
N ASN A 310 -21.62 -33.03 -25.16
CA ASN A 310 -21.24 -31.74 -25.72
C ASN A 310 -19.71 -31.69 -25.94
N ASN A 311 -19.29 -31.24 -27.12
CA ASN A 311 -17.88 -31.17 -27.50
C ASN A 311 -17.17 -29.99 -26.84
N ILE A 312 -17.92 -28.98 -26.40
CA ILE A 312 -17.38 -27.73 -25.86
C ILE A 312 -16.55 -27.97 -24.59
N LEU A 313 -17.02 -28.87 -23.71
CA LEU A 313 -16.31 -29.24 -22.47
C LEU A 313 -14.94 -29.83 -22.78
N ARG A 314 -14.90 -30.78 -23.73
CA ARG A 314 -13.65 -31.41 -24.16
C ARG A 314 -12.69 -30.43 -24.83
N GLN A 315 -13.22 -29.48 -25.59
CA GLN A 315 -12.41 -28.45 -26.26
C GLN A 315 -11.79 -27.50 -25.24
N ILE A 316 -12.58 -26.98 -24.30
CA ILE A 316 -12.08 -26.09 -23.23
C ILE A 316 -11.05 -26.83 -22.37
N ARG A 317 -11.38 -28.02 -21.88
CA ARG A 317 -10.46 -28.86 -21.08
C ARG A 317 -9.13 -29.12 -21.81
N SER A 318 -9.20 -29.44 -23.11
CA SER A 318 -7.98 -29.66 -23.91
C SER A 318 -7.16 -28.38 -24.05
N GLU A 319 -7.79 -27.23 -24.26
CA GLU A 319 -7.08 -25.97 -24.43
C GLU A 319 -6.40 -25.52 -23.14
N LEU A 320 -7.11 -25.56 -22.01
CA LEU A 320 -6.54 -25.25 -20.69
C LEU A 320 -5.33 -26.14 -20.39
N LYS A 321 -5.45 -27.45 -20.65
CA LYS A 321 -4.34 -28.39 -20.47
C LYS A 321 -3.18 -28.13 -21.42
N ASN A 322 -3.45 -27.79 -22.69
CA ASN A 322 -2.42 -27.48 -23.67
C ASN A 322 -1.64 -26.21 -23.28
N THR A 323 -2.35 -25.19 -22.79
CA THR A 323 -1.75 -23.94 -22.29
C THR A 323 -0.78 -24.20 -21.13
N LEU A 324 -1.09 -25.17 -20.29
CA LEU A 324 -0.27 -25.58 -19.13
C LEU A 324 0.82 -26.62 -19.46
N SER A 325 0.93 -27.03 -20.72
CA SER A 325 1.86 -28.07 -21.15
C SER A 325 3.13 -27.48 -21.76
N GLY A 326 4.25 -28.16 -21.57
CA GLY A 326 5.53 -27.82 -22.18
C GLY A 326 6.35 -26.82 -21.37
N ALA A 327 7.42 -26.33 -21.99
CA ALA A 327 8.32 -25.34 -21.41
C ALA A 327 8.05 -23.95 -22.01
N ILE A 328 8.15 -22.91 -21.18
CA ILE A 328 8.16 -21.51 -21.59
C ILE A 328 9.59 -21.14 -21.95
N ASN A 329 9.89 -21.06 -23.24
CA ASN A 329 11.27 -20.89 -23.73
C ASN A 329 11.86 -19.52 -23.38
N GLU A 330 11.00 -18.53 -23.14
CA GLU A 330 11.38 -17.16 -22.83
C GLU A 330 11.83 -16.97 -21.37
N ILE A 331 11.50 -17.93 -20.48
CA ILE A 331 12.00 -17.94 -19.11
C ILE A 331 13.44 -18.46 -19.13
N SER A 332 14.38 -17.60 -18.74
CA SER A 332 15.78 -17.98 -18.58
C SER A 332 15.95 -18.88 -17.36
N GLY A 333 16.44 -20.10 -17.55
CA GLY A 333 16.80 -21.02 -16.46
C GLY A 333 16.12 -22.39 -16.56
N ASN A 334 16.28 -23.19 -15.51
CA ASN A 334 15.77 -24.56 -15.47
C ASN A 334 14.30 -24.64 -15.01
N ILE A 335 13.77 -23.59 -14.38
CA ILE A 335 12.40 -23.52 -13.86
C ILE A 335 11.50 -22.89 -14.94
N ASN A 336 11.25 -23.64 -16.01
CA ASN A 336 10.48 -23.15 -17.17
C ASN A 336 9.27 -24.03 -17.53
N SER A 337 8.94 -25.04 -16.72
CA SER A 337 7.78 -25.91 -16.92
C SER A 337 7.17 -26.34 -15.58
N LEU A 338 5.86 -26.65 -15.59
CA LEU A 338 5.13 -27.09 -14.39
C LEU A 338 5.70 -28.37 -13.76
N GLY A 339 6.23 -29.28 -14.59
CA GLY A 339 6.82 -30.54 -14.11
C GLY A 339 8.07 -30.35 -13.24
N VAL A 340 8.85 -29.28 -13.48
CA VAL A 340 10.05 -28.97 -12.69
C VAL A 340 9.68 -28.49 -11.29
N VAL A 341 8.56 -27.79 -11.16
CA VAL A 341 8.04 -27.28 -9.88
C VAL A 341 7.16 -28.29 -9.13
N GLY A 342 7.09 -29.54 -9.61
CA GLY A 342 6.34 -30.60 -8.96
C GLY A 342 4.86 -30.68 -9.32
N ILE A 343 4.40 -29.93 -10.33
CA ILE A 343 3.01 -30.01 -10.82
C ILE A 343 2.96 -30.94 -12.03
N SER A 344 2.04 -31.90 -11.99
CA SER A 344 1.81 -32.85 -13.08
C SER A 344 0.32 -33.13 -13.26
N PHE A 345 -0.05 -33.79 -14.36
CA PHE A 345 -1.44 -34.15 -14.65
C PHE A 345 -1.63 -35.66 -14.59
N ALA A 346 -2.67 -36.10 -13.88
CA ALA A 346 -3.16 -37.46 -13.89
C ALA A 346 -3.89 -37.79 -15.22
N LEU A 347 -4.21 -39.06 -15.42
CA LEU A 347 -4.85 -39.55 -16.66
C LEU A 347 -6.27 -38.99 -16.85
N ASP A 348 -6.95 -38.68 -15.75
CA ASP A 348 -8.28 -38.07 -15.72
C ASP A 348 -8.27 -36.55 -15.98
N GLY A 349 -7.09 -35.92 -15.94
CA GLY A 349 -6.92 -34.48 -16.15
C GLY A 349 -6.70 -33.69 -14.87
N GLN A 350 -6.85 -34.30 -13.68
CA GLN A 350 -6.58 -33.62 -12.42
C GLN A 350 -5.09 -33.32 -12.24
N MET A 351 -4.78 -32.17 -11.64
CA MET A 351 -3.44 -31.81 -11.21
C MET A 351 -3.00 -32.59 -9.97
N GLN A 352 -1.74 -32.98 -9.96
CA GLN A 352 -1.04 -33.60 -8.83
C GLN A 352 0.15 -32.73 -8.44
N LEU A 353 0.35 -32.55 -7.13
CA LEU A 353 1.41 -31.72 -6.57
C LEU A 353 2.40 -32.56 -5.74
N ASP A 354 3.69 -32.45 -6.07
CA ASP A 354 4.80 -32.90 -5.24
C ASP A 354 5.26 -31.73 -4.35
N GLU A 355 4.74 -31.68 -3.12
CA GLU A 355 5.04 -30.61 -2.16
C GLU A 355 6.53 -30.53 -1.80
N THR A 356 7.27 -31.64 -1.87
CA THR A 356 8.71 -31.62 -1.56
C THR A 356 9.46 -30.84 -2.63
N LYS A 357 9.19 -31.14 -3.92
CA LYS A 357 9.78 -30.38 -5.03
C LYS A 357 9.34 -28.93 -5.03
N LEU A 358 8.07 -28.65 -4.74
CA LEU A 358 7.57 -27.29 -4.65
C LEU A 358 8.35 -26.47 -3.63
N ASN A 359 8.50 -27.00 -2.41
CA ASN A 359 9.23 -26.33 -1.32
C ASN A 359 10.72 -26.16 -1.66
N ASP A 360 11.35 -27.17 -2.27
CA ASP A 360 12.76 -27.10 -2.68
C ASP A 360 12.98 -26.00 -3.73
N VAL A 361 12.09 -25.87 -4.71
CA VAL A 361 12.21 -24.83 -5.73
C VAL A 361 11.95 -23.45 -5.14
N ALA A 362 10.89 -23.29 -4.34
CA ALA A 362 10.55 -22.02 -3.69
C ALA A 362 11.66 -21.53 -2.75
N ALA A 363 12.39 -22.43 -2.09
CA ALA A 363 13.55 -22.05 -1.27
C ALA A 363 14.78 -21.65 -2.10
N SER A 364 14.88 -22.10 -3.36
CA SER A 364 16.06 -21.90 -4.20
C SER A 364 16.04 -20.59 -5.01
N ASP A 365 14.91 -20.29 -5.66
CA ASP A 365 14.76 -19.12 -6.52
C ASP A 365 13.28 -18.77 -6.72
N VAL A 366 12.73 -18.00 -5.79
CA VAL A 366 11.33 -17.55 -5.86
C VAL A 366 11.09 -16.65 -7.07
N SER A 367 12.09 -15.93 -7.56
CA SER A 367 11.91 -15.02 -8.70
C SER A 367 11.73 -15.80 -9.99
N ALA A 368 12.54 -16.85 -10.21
CA ALA A 368 12.33 -17.78 -11.31
C ALA A 368 10.99 -18.53 -11.18
N PHE A 369 10.58 -18.84 -9.95
CA PHE A 369 9.29 -19.44 -9.69
C PHE A 369 8.11 -18.51 -10.03
N ALA A 370 8.20 -17.23 -9.66
CA ALA A 370 7.23 -16.21 -10.00
C ALA A 370 7.06 -16.08 -11.52
N ALA A 371 8.17 -16.02 -12.26
CA ALA A 371 8.16 -15.92 -13.72
C ALA A 371 7.44 -17.09 -14.41
N LEU A 372 7.33 -18.25 -13.76
CA LEU A 372 6.63 -19.41 -14.29
C LEU A 372 5.11 -19.20 -14.37
N PHE A 373 4.52 -18.46 -13.42
CA PHE A 373 3.08 -18.23 -13.34
C PHE A 373 2.70 -16.81 -13.76
N ALA A 374 3.43 -15.82 -13.27
CA ALA A 374 3.17 -14.41 -13.47
C ALA A 374 3.69 -13.88 -14.81
N THR A 375 3.15 -12.74 -15.23
CA THR A 375 3.72 -11.93 -16.30
C THR A 375 4.90 -11.16 -15.77
N GLY A 376 6.10 -11.38 -16.30
CA GLY A 376 7.28 -10.74 -15.72
C GLY A 376 8.46 -10.70 -16.67
N GLY A 377 9.54 -10.13 -16.18
CA GLY A 377 10.79 -10.13 -16.92
C GLY A 377 12.00 -10.19 -16.01
N SER A 378 13.15 -10.38 -16.65
CA SER A 378 14.45 -10.39 -16.00
C SER A 378 15.42 -9.53 -16.80
N SER A 379 16.49 -9.12 -16.15
CA SER A 379 17.60 -8.42 -16.78
C SER A 379 18.88 -9.22 -16.60
N THR A 380 19.76 -9.17 -17.59
CA THR A 380 21.14 -9.66 -17.42
C THR A 380 22.01 -8.72 -16.59
N ASP A 381 21.55 -7.50 -16.33
CA ASP A 381 22.23 -6.49 -15.53
C ASP A 381 21.61 -6.41 -14.13
N THR A 382 22.43 -6.61 -13.10
CA THR A 382 22.01 -6.65 -11.70
C THR A 382 21.55 -5.29 -11.16
N LEU A 383 21.78 -4.19 -11.87
CA LEU A 383 21.32 -2.85 -11.53
C LEU A 383 20.10 -2.43 -12.37
N VAL A 384 19.47 -3.37 -13.08
CA VAL A 384 18.25 -3.13 -13.85
C VAL A 384 17.19 -4.15 -13.45
N ASN A 385 16.06 -3.67 -12.95
CA ASN A 385 14.95 -4.52 -12.52
C ASN A 385 13.79 -4.37 -13.50
N VAL A 386 13.27 -5.47 -14.05
CA VAL A 386 12.03 -5.43 -14.83
C VAL A 386 10.86 -5.48 -13.85
N LEU A 387 10.02 -4.46 -13.88
CA LEU A 387 8.91 -4.30 -12.93
C LEU A 387 7.63 -4.99 -13.43
N GLY A 388 7.44 -5.09 -14.75
CA GLY A 388 6.28 -5.77 -15.33
C GLY A 388 6.04 -5.42 -16.79
N GLY A 389 4.87 -5.82 -17.29
CA GLY A 389 4.39 -5.51 -18.65
C GLY A 389 2.87 -5.67 -18.73
N SER A 390 2.26 -5.08 -19.76
CA SER A 390 0.83 -5.18 -20.03
C SER A 390 0.50 -6.38 -20.92
N ASP A 391 -0.80 -6.58 -21.20
CA ASP A 391 -1.27 -7.59 -22.17
C ASP A 391 -0.69 -7.35 -23.59
N LYS A 392 -0.32 -6.09 -23.90
CA LYS A 392 0.32 -5.66 -25.15
C LYS A 392 1.82 -5.91 -25.20
N THR A 393 2.48 -6.15 -24.06
CA THR A 393 3.90 -6.48 -24.05
C THR A 393 4.08 -7.85 -24.69
N GLN A 394 4.84 -7.91 -25.78
CA GLN A 394 5.15 -9.16 -26.45
C GLN A 394 6.22 -9.91 -25.65
N THR A 395 6.20 -11.24 -25.69
CA THR A 395 7.26 -12.04 -25.08
C THR A 395 8.51 -12.00 -25.94
N GLY A 396 9.68 -11.79 -25.35
CA GLY A 396 10.92 -11.67 -26.10
C GLY A 396 12.09 -11.14 -25.27
N THR A 397 13.20 -10.90 -25.96
CA THR A 397 14.43 -10.34 -25.37
C THR A 397 14.78 -9.04 -26.07
N TYR A 398 15.04 -7.99 -25.30
CA TYR A 398 15.24 -6.62 -25.75
C TYR A 398 16.58 -6.09 -25.25
N ALA A 399 17.45 -5.63 -26.16
CA ALA A 399 18.76 -5.12 -25.76
C ALA A 399 18.64 -3.68 -25.23
N LEU A 400 19.15 -3.43 -24.03
CA LEU A 400 19.12 -2.15 -23.34
C LEU A 400 20.45 -1.41 -23.52
N ASP A 401 20.38 -0.15 -23.92
CA ASP A 401 21.50 0.79 -23.94
C ASP A 401 21.11 2.06 -23.19
N ILE A 402 21.94 2.50 -22.24
CA ILE A 402 21.68 3.67 -21.40
C ILE A 402 22.63 4.79 -21.77
N THR A 403 22.10 5.95 -22.16
CA THR A 403 22.90 7.12 -22.54
C THR A 403 23.00 8.16 -21.43
N GLN A 404 22.06 8.14 -20.49
CA GLN A 404 22.03 9.02 -19.32
C GLN A 404 21.43 8.27 -18.13
N LEU A 405 22.03 8.42 -16.95
CA LEU A 405 21.47 7.91 -15.69
C LEU A 405 20.60 8.96 -15.01
N ALA A 406 19.68 8.50 -14.18
CA ALA A 406 18.94 9.40 -13.33
C ALA A 406 19.86 10.08 -12.31
N THR A 407 19.64 11.37 -12.09
CA THR A 407 20.30 12.15 -11.04
C THR A 407 19.24 12.88 -10.23
N ARG A 408 19.60 13.26 -9.01
CA ARG A 408 18.80 14.11 -8.13
C ARG A 408 19.29 15.56 -8.23
N ALA A 409 18.39 16.52 -8.05
CA ALA A 409 18.78 17.91 -7.89
C ALA A 409 19.64 18.07 -6.64
N GLN A 410 20.77 18.74 -6.77
CA GLN A 410 21.67 19.03 -5.67
C GLN A 410 22.23 20.44 -5.82
N THR A 411 22.04 21.26 -4.80
CA THR A 411 22.67 22.57 -4.67
C THR A 411 23.73 22.53 -3.56
N ALA A 412 24.71 23.42 -3.65
CA ALA A 412 25.68 23.64 -2.59
C ALA A 412 25.89 25.14 -2.41
N GLY A 413 25.93 25.57 -1.15
CA GLY A 413 26.36 26.92 -0.79
C GLY A 413 27.88 27.08 -0.93
N ASN A 414 28.37 28.27 -0.60
CA ASN A 414 29.80 28.50 -0.40
C ASN A 414 30.25 27.89 0.94
N ALA A 415 31.56 27.85 1.17
CA ALA A 415 32.09 27.50 2.48
C ALA A 415 31.53 28.44 3.56
N ALA A 416 31.09 27.87 4.68
CA ALA A 416 30.59 28.64 5.80
C ALA A 416 31.72 29.45 6.46
N THR A 417 31.37 30.65 6.91
CA THR A 417 32.23 31.47 7.77
C THR A 417 31.95 31.08 9.21
N VAL A 418 32.90 30.37 9.80
CA VAL A 418 32.84 29.99 11.22
C VAL A 418 33.62 30.99 12.08
N SER A 419 33.11 31.25 13.28
CA SER A 419 33.75 32.09 14.27
C SER A 419 35.07 31.48 14.76
N THR A 420 36.00 32.31 15.22
CA THR A 420 37.23 31.87 15.90
C THR A 420 37.01 31.38 17.33
N ASP A 421 35.86 31.70 17.92
CA ASP A 421 35.48 31.21 19.23
C ASP A 421 35.05 29.76 19.04
N GLU A 422 35.96 28.85 19.38
CA GLU A 422 35.75 27.41 19.32
C GLU A 422 34.92 26.97 20.53
N GLN A 423 33.91 26.15 20.25
CA GLN A 423 33.02 25.63 21.27
C GLN A 423 33.04 24.11 21.25
N VAL A 424 33.10 23.55 22.45
CA VAL A 424 32.85 22.13 22.69
C VAL A 424 31.45 22.01 23.27
N SER A 425 30.64 21.16 22.67
CA SER A 425 29.32 20.82 23.18
C SER A 425 29.31 19.36 23.64
N GLY A 426 28.67 19.10 24.78
CA GLY A 426 28.30 17.75 25.16
C GLY A 426 27.23 17.19 24.22
N ASP A 427 27.05 15.87 24.26
CA ASP A 427 25.94 15.21 23.58
C ASP A 427 24.61 15.79 24.07
N LYS A 428 23.61 15.81 23.18
CA LYS A 428 22.26 16.23 23.55
C LYS A 428 21.78 15.37 24.71
N ILE A 429 21.39 16.03 25.79
CA ILE A 429 20.91 15.36 26.98
C ILE A 429 19.41 15.20 26.88
N THR A 430 19.00 13.95 26.73
CA THR A 430 17.61 13.58 26.51
C THR A 430 16.93 13.08 27.78
N ASN A 431 17.70 12.65 28.80
CA ASN A 431 17.17 12.24 30.10
C ASN A 431 17.25 13.38 31.14
N SER A 432 16.27 14.29 31.11
CA SER A 432 16.25 15.49 31.97
C SER A 432 16.25 15.21 33.47
N ALA A 433 15.78 14.03 33.92
CA ALA A 433 15.69 13.69 35.34
C ALA A 433 17.07 13.51 36.01
N ASN A 434 18.02 12.89 35.31
CA ASN A 434 19.38 12.68 35.82
C ASN A 434 20.32 13.81 35.42
N ALA A 435 19.90 14.62 34.47
CA ALA A 435 20.79 15.55 33.82
C ALA A 435 21.16 16.77 34.69
N SER A 436 20.57 16.95 35.87
CA SER A 436 20.97 17.99 36.83
C SER A 436 21.92 17.46 37.92
N ILE A 437 22.56 16.31 37.71
CA ILE A 437 23.41 15.65 38.70
C ILE A 437 24.88 15.74 38.30
N ILE A 438 25.75 16.14 39.23
CA ILE A 438 27.20 15.91 39.14
C ILE A 438 27.52 14.70 40.03
N ASP A 439 28.13 13.66 39.47
CA ASP A 439 28.37 12.42 40.21
C ASP A 439 29.53 12.57 41.21
N VAL A 440 29.53 11.73 42.24
CA VAL A 440 30.66 11.64 43.19
C VAL A 440 31.92 11.19 42.45
N GLY A 441 33.02 11.93 42.65
CA GLY A 441 34.29 11.67 41.97
C GLY A 441 34.38 12.27 40.56
N ALA A 442 33.49 13.20 40.22
CA ALA A 442 33.54 13.89 38.94
C ALA A 442 34.86 14.66 38.73
N SER A 443 35.35 14.67 37.49
CA SER A 443 36.52 15.44 37.07
C SER A 443 36.40 15.86 35.61
N LEU A 444 37.08 16.94 35.24
CA LEU A 444 37.10 17.50 33.90
C LEU A 444 38.55 17.82 33.49
N ASP A 445 39.09 17.05 32.55
CA ASP A 445 40.37 17.32 31.92
C ASP A 445 40.14 18.13 30.64
N ILE A 446 40.54 19.39 30.64
CA ILE A 446 40.22 20.36 29.60
C ILE A 446 41.43 21.21 29.22
N THR A 447 41.64 21.36 27.91
CA THR A 447 42.65 22.24 27.33
C THR A 447 41.98 23.47 26.72
N ILE A 448 42.42 24.66 27.11
CA ILE A 448 41.97 25.94 26.55
C ILE A 448 43.21 26.73 26.14
N GLY A 449 43.27 27.16 24.87
CA GLY A 449 44.40 27.95 24.38
C GLY A 449 45.76 27.27 24.47
N GLY A 450 45.77 25.92 24.44
CA GLY A 450 46.98 25.10 24.62
C GLY A 450 47.41 24.89 26.07
N VAL A 451 46.66 25.38 27.06
CA VAL A 451 46.89 25.14 28.50
C VAL A 451 45.94 24.05 28.98
N ASN A 452 46.49 22.93 29.45
CA ASN A 452 45.68 21.82 29.99
C ASN A 452 45.48 21.93 31.51
N GLN A 453 44.26 21.68 31.97
CA GLN A 453 43.92 21.58 33.39
C GLN A 453 43.05 20.35 33.66
N ASN A 454 43.42 19.59 34.69
CA ASN A 454 42.59 18.52 35.23
C ASN A 454 41.88 19.00 36.49
N ILE A 455 40.59 19.27 36.39
CA ILE A 455 39.77 19.92 37.40
C ILE A 455 39.06 18.84 38.23
N ASP A 456 39.30 18.80 39.54
CA ASP A 456 38.55 17.97 40.47
C ASP A 456 37.19 18.63 40.79
N LEU A 457 36.10 17.96 40.42
CA LEU A 457 34.74 18.43 40.62
C LEU A 457 34.04 17.70 41.77
N SER A 458 34.76 16.89 42.56
CA SER A 458 34.17 16.09 43.64
C SER A 458 33.43 16.93 44.69
N ALA A 459 33.84 18.18 44.89
CA ALA A 459 33.18 19.12 45.81
C ALA A 459 31.83 19.65 45.29
N LEU A 460 31.53 19.44 44.00
CA LEU A 460 30.28 19.84 43.35
C LEU A 460 29.26 18.68 43.25
N ALA A 461 29.58 17.51 43.80
CA ALA A 461 28.73 16.32 43.67
C ALA A 461 27.41 16.47 44.46
N GLN A 462 26.31 16.71 43.74
CA GLN A 462 24.96 16.85 44.28
C GLN A 462 23.91 16.85 43.15
N ASN A 463 22.63 16.85 43.54
CA ASN A 463 21.52 17.13 42.63
C ASN A 463 21.25 18.64 42.62
N TYR A 464 21.20 19.24 41.44
CA TYR A 464 20.89 20.64 41.23
C TYR A 464 19.42 20.82 40.83
N ASN A 465 18.86 22.01 41.08
CA ASN A 465 17.46 22.29 40.76
C ASN A 465 17.26 22.63 39.28
N SER A 466 18.32 23.10 38.61
CA SER A 466 18.31 23.41 37.18
C SER A 466 19.67 23.19 36.52
N LYS A 467 19.68 23.17 35.18
CA LYS A 467 20.92 23.06 34.40
C LYS A 467 21.77 24.31 34.44
N ASP A 468 21.15 25.46 34.59
CA ASP A 468 21.86 26.73 34.75
C ASP A 468 22.65 26.75 36.06
N GLU A 469 22.14 26.13 37.13
CA GLU A 469 22.89 25.96 38.38
C GLU A 469 24.10 25.03 38.19
N VAL A 470 23.95 23.94 37.42
CA VAL A 470 25.08 23.07 37.06
C VAL A 470 26.12 23.82 36.23
N ALA A 471 25.69 24.57 35.21
CA ALA A 471 26.58 25.35 34.34
C ALA A 471 27.35 26.40 35.16
N THR A 472 26.67 27.07 36.08
CA THR A 472 27.27 28.03 37.01
C THR A 472 28.30 27.37 37.94
N ALA A 473 28.02 26.17 38.44
CA ALA A 473 28.94 25.42 39.29
C ALA A 473 30.20 25.01 38.52
N LEU A 474 30.04 24.50 37.30
CA LEU A 474 31.15 24.15 36.40
C LEU A 474 31.97 25.39 35.99
N GLN A 475 31.32 26.53 35.72
CA GLN A 475 31.98 27.80 35.44
C GLN A 475 32.89 28.23 36.60
N GLY A 476 32.41 28.16 37.85
CA GLY A 476 33.20 28.53 39.01
C GLY A 476 34.45 27.65 39.21
N ALA A 477 34.32 26.35 38.94
CA ALA A 477 35.46 25.43 38.98
C ALA A 477 36.47 25.72 37.86
N LEU A 478 35.98 26.02 36.65
CA LEU A 478 36.81 26.39 35.50
C LEU A 478 37.59 27.68 35.77
N ASP A 479 36.92 28.74 36.22
CA ASP A 479 37.53 30.03 36.53
C ASP A 479 38.61 29.89 37.62
N THR A 480 38.34 29.07 38.64
CA THR A 480 39.30 28.80 39.72
C THR A 480 40.53 28.07 39.19
N ALA A 481 40.36 27.08 38.32
CA ALA A 481 41.46 26.30 37.75
C ALA A 481 42.35 27.15 36.82
N PHE A 482 41.77 28.04 36.02
CA PHE A 482 42.51 28.87 35.07
C PHE A 482 42.91 30.25 35.64
N GLY A 483 42.52 30.59 36.87
CA GLY A 483 42.85 31.85 37.52
C GLY A 483 42.08 33.06 36.97
N GLY A 484 40.93 32.83 36.34
CA GLY A 484 40.07 33.83 35.70
C GLY A 484 39.19 33.22 34.61
N SER A 485 38.24 34.00 34.10
CA SER A 485 37.33 33.55 33.04
C SER A 485 38.03 33.52 31.68
N VAL A 486 38.41 32.31 31.25
CA VAL A 486 39.01 32.02 29.94
C VAL A 486 38.00 31.39 28.97
N ALA A 487 36.88 30.89 29.48
CA ALA A 487 35.79 30.32 28.72
C ALA A 487 34.47 30.47 29.48
N THR A 488 33.35 30.30 28.80
CA THR A 488 32.02 30.27 29.37
C THR A 488 31.43 28.86 29.33
N VAL A 489 30.83 28.42 30.43
CA VAL A 489 30.03 27.20 30.52
C VAL A 489 28.55 27.61 30.56
N SER A 490 27.77 27.10 29.62
CA SER A 490 26.33 27.36 29.52
C SER A 490 25.57 26.08 29.24
N TYR A 491 24.28 26.09 29.56
CA TYR A 491 23.35 25.09 29.06
C TYR A 491 22.54 25.72 27.93
N ASP A 492 22.69 25.20 26.71
CA ASP A 492 21.81 25.58 25.61
C ASP A 492 20.50 24.82 25.77
N VAL A 493 19.46 25.53 26.22
CA VAL A 493 18.13 24.98 26.45
C VAL A 493 17.52 24.47 25.14
N ALA A 494 17.71 25.19 24.03
CA ALA A 494 17.13 24.84 22.74
C ALA A 494 17.76 23.59 22.12
N GLN A 495 19.05 23.35 22.41
CA GLN A 495 19.78 22.17 21.95
C GLN A 495 19.93 21.09 23.02
N SER A 496 19.40 21.34 24.22
CA SER A 496 19.39 20.48 25.40
C SER A 496 20.77 19.92 25.78
N ARG A 497 21.83 20.75 25.76
CA ARG A 497 23.20 20.30 26.03
C ARG A 497 24.04 21.35 26.74
N PHE A 498 25.13 20.91 27.36
CA PHE A 498 26.13 21.83 27.92
C PHE A 498 27.15 22.22 26.87
N GLU A 499 27.58 23.47 26.95
CA GLU A 499 28.48 24.09 26.00
C GLU A 499 29.60 24.78 26.77
N ILE A 500 30.83 24.60 26.31
CA ILE A 500 32.01 25.30 26.80
C ILE A 500 32.61 26.07 25.62
N ALA A 501 32.52 27.39 25.67
CA ALA A 501 33.01 28.27 24.61
C ALA A 501 34.19 29.10 25.10
N ALA A 502 35.30 29.10 24.34
CA ALA A 502 36.43 29.98 24.66
C ALA A 502 36.01 31.45 24.58
N ASN A 503 36.50 32.26 25.52
CA ASN A 503 36.37 33.71 25.40
C ASN A 503 37.20 34.20 24.20
N SER A 504 36.77 35.30 23.59
CA SER A 504 37.40 35.83 22.38
C SER A 504 38.92 35.97 22.52
N GLY A 505 39.65 35.34 21.58
CA GLY A 505 41.12 35.38 21.53
C GLY A 505 41.84 34.37 22.43
N GLN A 506 41.13 33.52 23.18
CA GLN A 506 41.75 32.49 24.04
C GLN A 506 42.17 31.22 23.27
N GLY A 507 41.69 31.03 22.03
CA GLY A 507 42.04 29.89 21.17
C GLY A 507 41.19 28.65 21.46
N ALA A 508 41.69 27.50 21.00
CA ALA A 508 40.92 26.25 20.97
C ALA A 508 40.50 25.73 22.34
N VAL A 509 39.28 25.17 22.42
CA VAL A 509 38.79 24.40 23.58
C VAL A 509 38.80 22.92 23.21
N THR A 510 39.27 22.08 24.12
CA THR A 510 39.20 20.63 23.99
C THR A 510 38.92 20.03 25.35
N VAL A 511 37.82 19.31 25.50
CA VAL A 511 37.59 18.46 26.67
C VAL A 511 38.29 17.14 26.38
N ASN A 512 39.43 16.90 27.02
CA ASN A 512 40.24 15.70 26.81
C ASN A 512 39.58 14.46 27.43
N SER A 513 38.96 14.65 28.59
CA SER A 513 38.10 13.64 29.21
C SER A 513 37.20 14.27 30.26
N ALA A 514 36.03 13.67 30.47
CA ALA A 514 35.13 13.99 31.56
C ALA A 514 34.80 12.71 32.34
N THR A 515 34.74 12.78 33.66
CA THR A 515 34.26 11.68 34.52
C THR A 515 33.15 12.23 35.41
N GLY A 516 32.08 11.46 35.60
CA GLY A 516 30.93 11.87 36.44
C GLY A 516 30.09 13.03 35.87
N LEU A 517 30.27 13.33 34.58
CA LEU A 517 29.53 14.37 33.82
C LEU A 517 28.73 13.78 32.65
N VAL A 518 28.50 12.46 32.63
CA VAL A 518 27.70 11.78 31.58
C VAL A 518 26.29 12.36 31.52
N ASN A 519 25.74 12.71 32.68
CA ASN A 519 24.46 13.39 32.83
C ASN A 519 24.46 14.82 32.26
N GLN A 520 25.63 15.39 31.95
CA GLN A 520 25.80 16.70 31.32
C GLN A 520 26.15 16.59 29.83
N GLY A 521 25.99 15.40 29.25
CA GLY A 521 26.29 15.13 27.84
C GLY A 521 27.75 14.81 27.57
N PHE A 522 28.62 14.81 28.58
CA PHE A 522 30.04 14.48 28.40
C PHE A 522 30.29 13.00 28.73
N GLN A 523 30.46 12.19 27.68
CA GLN A 523 30.75 10.77 27.77
C GLN A 523 32.09 10.52 28.46
N GLN A 524 32.15 9.45 29.26
CA GLN A 524 33.36 9.10 29.98
C GLN A 524 34.50 8.72 29.02
N ALA A 525 35.68 9.32 29.23
CA ALA A 525 36.89 9.08 28.42
C ALA A 525 36.73 9.40 26.92
N THR A 526 35.72 10.19 26.55
CA THR A 526 35.58 10.75 25.21
C THR A 526 36.21 12.13 25.15
N ALA A 527 37.04 12.35 24.12
CA ALA A 527 37.57 13.67 23.82
C ALA A 527 36.58 14.44 22.94
N TYR A 528 36.27 15.66 23.31
CA TYR A 528 35.47 16.58 22.51
C TYR A 528 36.37 17.70 22.01
N ALA A 529 36.52 17.80 20.70
CA ALA A 529 37.28 18.87 20.04
C ALA A 529 36.36 20.05 19.74
N GLY A 530 36.87 21.27 19.89
CA GLY A 530 36.13 22.48 19.56
C GLY A 530 35.85 22.56 18.06
N GLU A 531 34.61 22.87 17.70
CA GLU A 531 34.24 23.18 16.31
C GLU A 531 33.99 24.68 16.14
N GLY A 532 34.28 25.17 14.94
CA GLY A 532 33.95 26.55 14.56
C GLY A 532 32.45 26.70 14.38
N LEU A 533 31.88 27.75 14.99
CA LEU A 533 30.44 28.00 14.96
C LEU A 533 30.04 28.92 13.81
N VAL A 534 28.95 28.56 13.13
CA VAL A 534 28.23 29.46 12.25
C VAL A 534 27.31 30.33 13.10
N ASP A 535 27.60 31.63 13.14
CA ASP A 535 26.79 32.60 13.89
C ASP A 535 25.63 33.12 13.04
N LEU A 536 24.39 32.79 13.43
CA LEU A 536 23.16 33.23 12.79
C LEU A 536 22.34 34.19 13.67
N THR A 537 22.94 34.78 14.70
CA THR A 537 22.23 35.63 15.69
C THR A 537 22.00 37.08 15.25
N ALA A 538 22.67 37.53 14.18
CA ALA A 538 22.73 38.95 13.82
C ALA A 538 21.48 39.50 13.11
N ALA A 539 20.68 38.62 12.48
CA ALA A 539 19.51 39.00 11.70
C ALA A 539 18.56 37.79 11.54
N PRO A 540 17.27 37.99 11.20
CA PRO A 540 16.37 36.89 10.89
C PRO A 540 16.92 35.95 9.83
N VAL A 541 16.75 34.65 10.05
CA VAL A 541 17.36 33.56 9.27
C VAL A 541 16.24 32.83 8.54
N SER A 542 16.02 33.19 7.29
CA SER A 542 14.97 32.59 6.46
C SER A 542 15.37 32.49 4.99
N PHE A 543 14.74 31.58 4.27
CA PHE A 543 14.82 31.46 2.82
C PHE A 543 13.51 30.85 2.30
N ASP A 544 13.18 31.14 1.06
CA ASP A 544 12.10 30.45 0.36
C ASP A 544 12.68 29.24 -0.37
N ILE A 545 12.00 28.10 -0.29
CA ILE A 545 12.37 26.89 -0.99
C ILE A 545 11.19 26.29 -1.74
N LYS A 546 11.47 25.80 -2.94
CA LYS A 546 10.64 24.87 -3.67
C LYS A 546 11.44 23.57 -3.90
N VAL A 547 10.84 22.44 -3.56
CA VAL A 547 11.41 21.11 -3.75
C VAL A 547 10.51 20.35 -4.72
N ASP A 548 11.08 19.89 -5.83
CA ASP A 548 10.39 19.11 -6.86
C ASP A 548 9.13 19.84 -7.38
N ASP A 549 7.95 19.24 -7.20
CA ASP A 549 6.65 19.80 -7.59
C ASP A 549 5.93 20.57 -6.47
N SER A 550 6.61 20.82 -5.33
CA SER A 550 6.04 21.55 -4.21
C SER A 550 5.67 23.00 -4.54
N ILE A 551 4.87 23.60 -3.66
CA ILE A 551 4.70 25.05 -3.66
C ILE A 551 5.94 25.68 -2.99
N SER A 552 6.37 26.84 -3.49
CA SER A 552 7.44 27.61 -2.84
C SER A 552 6.96 28.11 -1.49
N THR A 553 7.72 27.85 -0.42
CA THR A 553 7.35 28.18 0.95
C THR A 553 8.54 28.72 1.73
N THR A 554 8.29 29.54 2.73
CA THR A 554 9.35 30.14 3.56
C THR A 554 9.73 29.19 4.68
N ILE A 555 11.03 28.92 4.80
CA ILE A 555 11.62 28.20 5.92
C ILE A 555 12.30 29.20 6.85
N ASN A 556 11.97 29.12 8.14
CA ASN A 556 12.60 29.91 9.18
C ASN A 556 13.51 29.01 10.00
N ILE A 557 14.73 29.46 10.29
CA ILE A 557 15.65 28.80 11.22
C ILE A 557 15.81 29.70 12.44
N ALA A 558 15.94 29.10 13.63
CA ALA A 558 16.13 29.86 14.85
C ALA A 558 17.46 30.65 14.83
N GLN A 559 17.44 31.85 15.40
CA GLN A 559 18.61 32.74 15.45
C GLN A 559 19.54 32.32 16.59
N GLN A 560 20.49 31.45 16.29
CA GLN A 560 21.43 30.87 17.25
C GLN A 560 22.79 30.66 16.59
N ARG A 561 23.71 30.00 17.31
CA ARG A 561 24.99 29.55 16.78
C ARG A 561 24.92 28.03 16.61
N TYR A 562 25.40 27.54 15.48
CA TYR A 562 25.35 26.12 15.15
C TYR A 562 26.72 25.64 14.70
N THR A 563 27.07 24.38 15.01
CA THR A 563 28.06 23.69 14.17
C THR A 563 27.48 23.50 12.77
N LEU A 564 28.34 23.30 11.76
CA LEU A 564 27.83 23.17 10.38
C LEU A 564 26.96 21.92 10.20
N ASN A 565 27.28 20.84 10.92
CA ASN A 565 26.51 19.60 10.93
C ASN A 565 25.15 19.78 11.63
N GLU A 566 25.10 20.52 12.74
CA GLU A 566 23.85 20.89 13.40
C GLU A 566 22.96 21.72 12.49
N LEU A 567 23.54 22.73 11.83
CA LEU A 567 22.80 23.57 10.90
C LEU A 567 22.23 22.75 9.73
N ALA A 568 22.99 21.79 9.19
CA ALA A 568 22.49 20.86 8.18
C ALA A 568 21.27 20.06 8.69
N SER A 569 21.38 19.50 9.90
CA SER A 569 20.30 18.72 10.51
C SER A 569 19.05 19.57 10.77
N VAL A 570 19.23 20.78 11.31
CA VAL A 570 18.14 21.73 11.58
C VAL A 570 17.47 22.16 10.28
N MET A 571 18.24 22.44 9.22
CA MET A 571 17.68 22.76 7.90
C MET A 571 16.89 21.58 7.31
N ALA A 572 17.45 20.37 7.34
CA ALA A 572 16.74 19.18 6.85
C ALA A 572 15.42 18.96 7.60
N SER A 573 15.43 19.07 8.93
CA SER A 573 14.25 18.92 9.77
C SER A 573 13.18 19.96 9.44
N ASN A 574 13.54 21.25 9.37
CA ASN A 574 12.59 22.31 9.09
C ASN A 574 12.02 22.25 7.66
N ILE A 575 12.84 21.90 6.66
CA ILE A 575 12.37 21.74 5.27
C ILE A 575 11.41 20.55 5.19
N ASN A 576 11.78 19.40 5.74
CA ASN A 576 10.98 18.17 5.60
C ASN A 576 9.72 18.16 6.48
N ALA A 577 9.71 18.91 7.60
CA ALA A 577 8.52 19.08 8.44
C ALA A 577 7.50 20.08 7.86
N ASN A 578 7.89 20.88 6.86
CA ASN A 578 6.98 21.83 6.23
C ASN A 578 5.95 21.08 5.36
N THR A 579 4.66 21.36 5.56
CA THR A 579 3.54 20.68 4.87
C THR A 579 3.48 20.99 3.38
N ASP A 580 3.87 22.20 2.96
CA ASP A 580 3.89 22.56 1.54
C ASP A 580 5.00 21.81 0.80
N VAL A 581 6.14 21.57 1.46
CA VAL A 581 7.24 20.75 0.93
C VAL A 581 6.85 19.29 0.93
N SER A 582 6.49 18.73 2.08
CA SER A 582 6.22 17.29 2.27
C SER A 582 4.96 16.78 1.52
N THR A 583 4.17 17.68 0.93
CA THR A 583 3.10 17.30 0.00
C THR A 583 3.65 16.37 -1.09
N ASN A 584 2.90 15.31 -1.42
CA ASN A 584 3.29 14.25 -2.37
C ASN A 584 4.57 13.47 -1.97
N GLY A 585 5.02 13.55 -0.71
CA GLY A 585 6.18 12.81 -0.23
C GLY A 585 7.53 13.44 -0.59
N ASN A 586 7.56 14.69 -1.07
CA ASN A 586 8.83 15.34 -1.37
C ASN A 586 9.63 15.58 -0.08
N SER A 587 10.94 15.40 -0.19
CA SER A 587 11.85 15.60 0.93
C SER A 587 13.26 15.87 0.42
N VAL A 588 14.09 16.43 1.30
CA VAL A 588 15.50 16.70 1.03
C VAL A 588 16.41 16.02 2.03
N THR A 589 17.65 15.80 1.61
CA THR A 589 18.79 15.58 2.48
C THR A 589 19.64 16.84 2.50
N VAL A 590 20.07 17.27 3.70
CA VAL A 590 21.04 18.35 3.86
C VAL A 590 22.30 17.79 4.50
N SER A 591 23.46 18.11 3.92
CA SER A 591 24.76 17.63 4.38
C SER A 591 25.78 18.77 4.46
N ALA A 592 26.77 18.63 5.34
CA ALA A 592 27.89 19.55 5.46
C ALA A 592 29.16 18.85 4.93
N THR A 593 29.48 19.03 3.66
CA THR A 593 30.66 18.40 3.03
C THR A 593 31.65 19.47 2.59
N GLY A 594 32.92 19.32 2.97
CA GLY A 594 33.98 20.26 2.58
C GLY A 594 33.81 21.67 3.16
N GLY A 595 33.12 21.80 4.31
CA GLY A 595 32.87 23.09 4.97
C GLY A 595 31.72 23.90 4.36
N ALA A 596 30.95 23.33 3.43
CA ALA A 596 29.77 23.95 2.83
C ALA A 596 28.52 23.08 3.05
N LEU A 597 27.36 23.75 3.12
CA LEU A 597 26.07 23.08 3.16
C LEU A 597 25.63 22.69 1.75
N SER A 598 25.16 21.45 1.58
CA SER A 598 24.59 20.94 0.35
C SER A 598 23.20 20.38 0.61
N ILE A 599 22.25 20.75 -0.24
CA ILE A 599 20.86 20.32 -0.17
C ILE A 599 20.58 19.49 -1.42
N ALA A 600 20.06 18.29 -1.26
CA ALA A 600 19.71 17.40 -2.35
C ALA A 600 18.28 16.90 -2.21
N SER A 601 17.52 16.86 -3.30
CA SER A 601 16.20 16.24 -3.32
C SER A 601 16.37 14.73 -3.15
N ASN A 602 15.46 14.09 -2.43
CA ASN A 602 15.45 12.65 -2.28
C ASN A 602 14.86 11.94 -3.51
N ARG A 603 14.19 12.68 -4.40
CA ARG A 603 13.68 12.21 -5.68
C ARG A 603 14.77 12.18 -6.75
N PHE A 604 14.71 11.20 -7.65
CA PHE A 604 15.54 11.15 -8.84
C PHE A 604 14.73 11.55 -10.08
N GLY A 605 15.38 12.09 -11.11
CA GLY A 605 14.75 12.36 -12.40
C GLY A 605 14.70 13.82 -12.80
N GLY A 606 14.19 14.09 -13.99
CA GLY A 606 13.99 15.44 -14.53
C GLY A 606 12.99 16.29 -13.75
N TYR A 607 12.18 15.67 -12.89
CA TYR A 607 11.27 16.36 -11.97
C TYR A 607 11.86 16.59 -10.58
N SER A 608 13.04 16.03 -10.30
CA SER A 608 13.79 16.39 -9.11
C SER A 608 14.28 17.84 -9.28
N SER A 609 13.91 18.73 -8.38
CA SER A 609 14.32 20.14 -8.46
C SER A 609 14.50 20.76 -7.08
N ILE A 610 15.45 21.68 -6.96
CA ILE A 610 15.62 22.54 -5.80
C ILE A 610 15.72 23.96 -6.31
N ASP A 611 14.85 24.84 -5.81
CA ASP A 611 14.93 26.28 -6.03
C ASP A 611 14.91 26.98 -4.68
N ILE A 612 16.02 27.62 -4.32
CA ILE A 612 16.20 28.40 -3.10
C ILE A 612 16.28 29.86 -3.49
N THR A 613 15.35 30.66 -2.97
CA THR A 613 15.25 32.10 -3.23
C THR A 613 15.07 32.89 -1.93
N ASN A 614 15.10 34.22 -2.02
CA ASN A 614 14.84 35.12 -0.90
C ASN A 614 15.65 34.80 0.38
N VAL A 615 16.89 34.32 0.20
CA VAL A 615 17.80 34.02 1.31
C VAL A 615 18.09 35.31 2.08
N SER A 616 17.75 35.31 3.37
CA SER A 616 17.94 36.46 4.24
C SER A 616 19.43 36.73 4.49
N ALA A 617 19.76 37.97 4.86
CA ALA A 617 21.14 38.34 5.19
C ALA A 617 21.70 37.58 6.41
N GLY A 618 20.83 37.02 7.27
CA GLY A 618 21.23 36.20 8.42
C GLY A 618 21.95 34.91 8.03
N PHE A 619 21.75 34.41 6.81
CA PHE A 619 22.39 33.20 6.28
C PHE A 619 23.80 33.41 5.71
N ALA A 620 24.31 34.64 5.67
CA ALA A 620 25.59 34.95 5.03
C ALA A 620 26.75 34.10 5.58
N ASN A 621 26.79 33.90 6.90
CA ASN A 621 27.83 33.09 7.56
C ASN A 621 27.68 31.59 7.27
N ALA A 622 26.49 31.10 6.90
CA ALA A 622 26.28 29.70 6.52
C ALA A 622 26.70 29.40 5.07
N GLY A 623 27.15 30.41 4.31
CA GLY A 623 27.58 30.26 2.92
C GLY A 623 26.44 30.35 1.89
N PHE A 624 25.20 30.64 2.31
CA PHE A 624 24.07 30.91 1.41
C PHE A 624 23.89 32.42 1.22
N ALA A 625 24.31 32.95 0.07
CA ALA A 625 24.23 34.39 -0.23
C ALA A 625 23.62 34.71 -1.61
N ALA A 626 23.16 33.69 -2.34
CA ALA A 626 22.57 33.81 -3.66
C ALA A 626 21.44 32.79 -3.82
N ASN A 627 20.56 33.04 -4.80
CA ASN A 627 19.57 32.05 -5.20
C ASN A 627 20.31 30.84 -5.79
N LEU A 628 19.86 29.64 -5.43
CA LEU A 628 20.46 28.39 -5.88
C LEU A 628 19.38 27.53 -6.52
N THR A 629 19.63 27.13 -7.76
CA THR A 629 18.73 26.26 -8.51
C THR A 629 19.48 25.02 -9.00
N ALA A 630 18.89 23.85 -8.82
CA ALA A 630 19.37 22.61 -9.43
C ALA A 630 18.19 21.78 -9.93
N THR A 631 18.45 21.01 -10.98
CA THR A 631 17.50 20.03 -11.53
C THR A 631 18.21 18.69 -11.68
N GLY A 632 17.51 17.61 -11.37
CA GLY A 632 17.93 16.26 -11.71
C GLY A 632 17.70 15.97 -13.19
N GLN A 633 18.09 14.78 -13.60
CA GLN A 633 17.93 14.24 -14.94
C GLN A 633 17.30 12.86 -14.83
N SER A 634 16.47 12.44 -15.78
CA SER A 634 15.94 11.08 -15.83
C SER A 634 16.87 10.15 -16.60
N VAL A 635 16.66 8.84 -16.45
CA VAL A 635 17.27 7.82 -17.31
C VAL A 635 16.88 8.10 -18.76
N ASP A 636 17.86 8.00 -19.66
CA ASP A 636 17.66 8.06 -21.11
C ASP A 636 18.53 6.99 -21.79
N GLY A 637 18.15 6.57 -22.99
CA GLY A 637 18.72 5.45 -23.67
C GLY A 637 17.80 4.87 -24.73
N THR A 638 18.02 3.62 -25.08
CA THR A 638 17.21 2.90 -26.05
C THR A 638 16.99 1.44 -25.69
N LEU A 639 15.86 0.91 -26.14
CA LEU A 639 15.62 -0.53 -26.22
C LEU A 639 15.60 -0.95 -27.69
N THR A 640 16.34 -2.00 -28.02
CA THR A 640 16.34 -2.60 -29.36
C THR A 640 15.55 -3.89 -29.35
N THR A 641 14.57 -3.97 -30.24
CA THR A 641 13.64 -5.08 -30.45
C THR A 641 13.80 -5.62 -31.88
N ALA A 642 13.07 -6.68 -32.26
CA ALA A 642 13.15 -7.23 -33.61
C ALA A 642 12.66 -6.24 -34.68
N SER A 643 11.69 -5.40 -34.31
CA SER A 643 11.09 -4.36 -35.17
C SER A 643 11.89 -3.05 -35.25
N GLY A 644 12.91 -2.85 -34.39
CA GLY A 644 13.77 -1.66 -34.40
C GLY A 644 14.08 -1.14 -32.99
N THR A 645 14.39 0.15 -32.88
CA THR A 645 14.83 0.77 -31.62
C THR A 645 13.83 1.83 -31.14
N ILE A 646 13.56 1.86 -29.84
CA ILE A 646 12.73 2.87 -29.17
C ILE A 646 13.58 3.68 -28.18
N ASN A 647 13.38 5.00 -28.12
CA ASN A 647 13.98 5.85 -27.09
C ASN A 647 13.19 5.72 -25.79
N ILE A 648 13.87 5.41 -24.69
CA ILE A 648 13.22 5.17 -23.39
C ILE A 648 13.10 6.44 -22.54
N GLY A 649 13.89 7.49 -22.81
CA GLY A 649 13.89 8.72 -22.01
C GLY A 649 12.56 9.46 -22.03
N ALA A 650 11.81 9.36 -23.14
CA ALA A 650 10.44 9.90 -23.24
C ALA A 650 9.42 9.19 -22.32
N TYR A 651 9.79 8.04 -21.78
CA TYR A 651 8.95 7.19 -20.93
C TYR A 651 9.46 7.11 -19.49
N ALA A 652 10.44 7.93 -19.11
CA ALA A 652 10.88 8.00 -17.73
C ALA A 652 9.75 8.48 -16.82
N ASP A 653 9.57 7.81 -15.69
CA ASP A 653 8.53 8.12 -14.73
C ASP A 653 8.76 9.52 -14.14
N SER A 654 7.67 10.26 -13.96
CA SER A 654 7.78 11.60 -13.44
C SER A 654 8.16 11.59 -11.96
N THR A 655 7.66 10.63 -11.18
CA THR A 655 7.90 10.48 -9.73
C THR A 655 9.26 9.90 -9.42
N ASP A 656 9.79 9.00 -10.24
CA ASP A 656 11.16 8.50 -10.11
C ASP A 656 11.79 8.31 -11.49
N GLY A 657 12.68 9.22 -11.88
CA GLY A 657 13.34 9.15 -13.18
C GLY A 657 14.26 7.95 -13.38
N ARG A 658 14.46 7.08 -12.37
CA ARG A 658 15.10 5.77 -12.52
C ARG A 658 14.16 4.76 -13.19
N ARG A 659 12.85 4.94 -13.06
CA ARG A 659 11.82 4.05 -13.63
C ARG A 659 11.43 4.49 -15.03
N ILE A 660 11.20 3.51 -15.88
CA ILE A 660 10.74 3.67 -17.26
C ILE A 660 9.42 2.93 -17.41
N ASN A 661 8.38 3.62 -17.88
CA ASN A 661 7.04 3.08 -18.11
C ASN A 661 6.64 3.27 -19.57
N ILE A 662 6.90 2.27 -20.41
CA ILE A 662 6.61 2.36 -21.84
C ILE A 662 5.11 2.34 -22.07
N SER A 663 4.59 3.34 -22.79
CA SER A 663 3.15 3.44 -23.08
C SER A 663 2.61 2.24 -23.85
N ASP A 664 1.37 1.83 -23.56
CA ASP A 664 0.63 0.84 -24.35
C ASP A 664 0.38 1.26 -25.81
N PHE A 665 0.61 2.53 -26.14
CA PHE A 665 0.49 3.08 -27.49
C PHE A 665 1.85 3.31 -28.17
N ALA A 666 2.95 2.87 -27.57
CA ALA A 666 4.29 3.05 -28.12
C ALA A 666 4.43 2.45 -29.53
N VAL A 667 5.13 3.13 -30.44
CA VAL A 667 5.33 2.68 -31.83
C VAL A 667 6.79 2.73 -32.22
N ILE A 668 7.20 1.80 -33.07
CA ILE A 668 8.50 1.81 -33.76
C ILE A 668 8.22 1.98 -35.25
N GLY A 669 8.49 3.18 -35.77
CA GLY A 669 8.09 3.55 -37.13
C GLY A 669 6.57 3.59 -37.27
N THR A 670 6.00 2.72 -38.10
CA THR A 670 4.54 2.59 -38.30
C THR A 670 3.94 1.39 -37.56
N ASN A 671 4.78 0.56 -36.93
CA ASN A 671 4.37 -0.67 -36.29
C ASN A 671 4.26 -0.47 -34.78
N ASP A 672 3.40 -1.27 -34.18
CA ASP A 672 3.27 -1.36 -32.74
C ASP A 672 4.59 -1.84 -32.11
N ALA A 673 5.07 -1.15 -31.08
CA ALA A 673 6.29 -1.55 -30.39
C ALA A 673 6.05 -2.87 -29.62
N GLU A 674 6.98 -3.80 -29.73
CA GLU A 674 6.93 -5.10 -29.01
C GLU A 674 6.97 -4.91 -27.48
N VAL A 675 7.55 -3.79 -27.02
CA VAL A 675 7.75 -3.44 -25.61
C VAL A 675 6.65 -2.54 -25.02
N ARG A 676 5.48 -2.46 -25.66
CA ARG A 676 4.32 -1.70 -25.13
C ARG A 676 3.96 -2.15 -23.73
N GLY A 677 3.76 -1.22 -22.81
CA GLY A 677 3.43 -1.51 -21.41
C GLY A 677 4.58 -2.02 -20.56
N LEU A 678 5.77 -2.27 -21.14
CA LEU A 678 6.94 -2.74 -20.39
C LEU A 678 7.37 -1.67 -19.38
N SER A 679 7.53 -2.10 -18.12
CA SER A 679 8.02 -1.26 -17.04
C SER A 679 9.31 -1.85 -16.45
N PHE A 680 10.31 -1.01 -16.21
CA PHE A 680 11.58 -1.40 -15.61
C PHE A 680 12.26 -0.22 -14.91
N GLU A 681 13.25 -0.50 -14.06
CA GLU A 681 13.99 0.47 -13.27
C GLU A 681 15.50 0.31 -13.43
N VAL A 682 16.23 1.42 -13.53
CA VAL A 682 17.69 1.45 -13.64
C VAL A 682 18.28 2.14 -12.40
N LEU A 683 18.93 1.36 -11.54
CA LEU A 683 19.42 1.82 -10.23
C LEU A 683 20.75 2.59 -10.29
N GLY A 684 21.49 2.48 -11.40
CA GLY A 684 22.78 3.15 -11.59
C GLY A 684 23.70 2.40 -12.57
N GLY A 685 25.01 2.59 -12.43
CA GLY A 685 26.04 1.86 -13.17
C GLY A 685 26.81 2.72 -14.18
N ALA A 686 27.39 2.08 -15.21
CA ALA A 686 27.97 2.80 -16.35
C ALA A 686 26.91 3.09 -17.41
N ILE A 687 27.17 4.08 -18.27
CA ILE A 687 26.41 4.31 -19.52
C ILE A 687 26.93 3.38 -20.64
N GLY A 688 26.12 3.17 -21.67
CA GLY A 688 26.34 2.29 -22.80
C GLY A 688 25.45 1.04 -22.74
N ALA A 689 25.86 -0.02 -23.43
CA ALA A 689 25.13 -1.29 -23.49
C ALA A 689 25.04 -1.95 -22.10
N ARG A 690 23.81 -2.22 -21.65
CA ARG A 690 23.47 -2.81 -20.34
C ARG A 690 22.91 -4.24 -20.46
N GLY A 691 23.17 -4.92 -21.57
CA GLY A 691 22.70 -6.28 -21.79
C GLY A 691 21.23 -6.34 -22.22
N ASN A 692 20.51 -7.38 -21.78
CA ASN A 692 19.18 -7.69 -22.29
C ASN A 692 18.12 -7.71 -21.18
N LEU A 693 16.94 -7.19 -21.51
CA LEU A 693 15.69 -7.40 -20.78
C LEU A 693 14.92 -8.54 -21.44
N SER A 694 14.63 -9.60 -20.70
CA SER A 694 13.77 -10.69 -21.16
C SER A 694 12.39 -10.52 -20.55
N PHE A 695 11.34 -10.63 -21.35
CA PHE A 695 9.95 -10.58 -20.89
C PHE A 695 9.21 -11.85 -21.32
N SER A 696 8.46 -12.43 -20.39
CA SER A 696 7.70 -13.66 -20.59
C SER A 696 6.34 -13.59 -19.91
N LYS A 697 5.33 -14.15 -20.57
CA LYS A 697 4.02 -14.41 -19.97
C LYS A 697 4.01 -15.82 -19.38
N GLY A 698 3.88 -15.92 -18.06
CA GLY A 698 3.76 -17.17 -17.32
C GLY A 698 2.44 -17.91 -17.59
N PHE A 699 2.32 -19.11 -17.01
CA PHE A 699 1.17 -19.98 -17.22
C PHE A 699 -0.17 -19.39 -16.76
N ALA A 700 -0.20 -18.61 -15.68
CA ALA A 700 -1.44 -17.99 -15.21
C ALA A 700 -1.94 -16.92 -16.19
N SER A 701 -1.04 -16.07 -16.70
CA SER A 701 -1.38 -15.09 -17.75
C SER A 701 -1.87 -15.76 -19.04
N ARG A 702 -1.24 -16.86 -19.46
CA ARG A 702 -1.68 -17.60 -20.65
C ARG A 702 -3.04 -18.27 -20.44
N LEU A 703 -3.32 -18.77 -19.23
CA LEU A 703 -4.62 -19.31 -18.87
C LEU A 703 -5.70 -18.23 -18.90
N GLU A 704 -5.42 -17.07 -18.30
CA GLU A 704 -6.30 -15.91 -18.34
C GLU A 704 -6.67 -15.54 -19.79
N GLU A 705 -5.67 -15.42 -20.68
CA GLU A 705 -5.91 -15.15 -22.10
C GLU A 705 -6.75 -16.26 -22.76
N THR A 706 -6.46 -17.52 -22.44
CA THR A 706 -7.22 -18.68 -22.96
C THR A 706 -8.68 -18.61 -22.54
N VAL A 707 -8.96 -18.35 -21.28
CA VAL A 707 -10.33 -18.30 -20.73
C VAL A 707 -11.08 -17.10 -21.28
N ASN A 708 -10.47 -15.91 -21.31
CA ASN A 708 -11.06 -14.71 -21.89
C ASN A 708 -11.48 -14.91 -23.36
N ASN A 709 -10.67 -15.62 -24.16
CA ASN A 709 -10.99 -15.93 -25.56
C ASN A 709 -12.25 -16.80 -25.75
N TYR A 710 -12.68 -17.56 -24.73
CA TYR A 710 -13.94 -18.31 -24.80
C TYR A 710 -15.19 -17.45 -24.56
N PHE A 711 -15.03 -16.34 -23.83
CA PHE A 711 -16.09 -15.41 -23.43
C PHE A 711 -16.16 -14.13 -24.26
N ASP A 712 -15.16 -13.90 -25.12
CA ASP A 712 -15.17 -12.77 -26.04
C ASP A 712 -16.53 -12.66 -26.75
N THR A 713 -17.15 -11.49 -26.69
CA THR A 713 -18.54 -11.31 -27.12
C THR A 713 -18.72 -11.52 -28.63
N ASP A 714 -17.67 -11.30 -29.41
CA ASP A 714 -17.72 -11.36 -30.87
C ASP A 714 -17.23 -12.71 -31.43
N THR A 715 -16.24 -13.31 -30.76
CA THR A 715 -15.50 -14.48 -31.27
C THR A 715 -15.50 -15.68 -30.33
N GLY A 716 -15.93 -15.50 -29.08
CA GLY A 716 -15.96 -16.54 -28.05
C GLY A 716 -16.87 -17.70 -28.42
N LEU A 717 -16.41 -18.93 -28.14
CA LEU A 717 -17.19 -20.14 -28.45
C LEU A 717 -18.37 -20.30 -27.50
N ILE A 718 -18.20 -19.96 -26.21
CA ILE A 718 -19.29 -20.06 -25.22
C ILE A 718 -20.33 -19.00 -25.52
N ALA A 719 -19.91 -17.73 -25.70
CA ALA A 719 -20.80 -16.63 -26.06
C ALA A 719 -21.68 -16.98 -27.28
N ARG A 720 -21.07 -17.39 -28.39
CA ARG A 720 -21.79 -17.79 -29.62
C ARG A 720 -22.74 -18.98 -29.40
N ARG A 721 -22.39 -19.93 -28.54
CA ARG A 721 -23.25 -21.10 -28.26
C ARG A 721 -24.45 -20.72 -27.38
N THR A 722 -24.24 -19.86 -26.40
CA THR A 722 -25.28 -19.28 -25.54
C THR A 722 -26.29 -18.53 -26.41
N ASP A 723 -25.83 -17.61 -27.27
CA ASP A 723 -26.70 -16.84 -28.18
C ASP A 723 -27.51 -17.73 -29.14
N ALA A 724 -26.88 -18.78 -29.67
CA ALA A 724 -27.53 -19.74 -30.54
C ALA A 724 -28.63 -20.53 -29.81
N LEU A 725 -28.41 -20.89 -28.55
CA LEU A 725 -29.40 -21.58 -27.72
C LEU A 725 -30.55 -20.65 -27.30
N ASP A 726 -30.24 -19.41 -26.91
CA ASP A 726 -31.25 -18.39 -26.61
C ASP A 726 -32.17 -18.16 -27.82
N THR A 727 -31.58 -17.97 -29.01
CA THR A 727 -32.34 -17.86 -30.27
C THR A 727 -33.21 -19.09 -30.53
N LYS A 728 -32.70 -20.29 -30.23
CA LYS A 728 -33.43 -21.55 -30.44
C LYS A 728 -34.61 -21.69 -29.48
N ILE A 729 -34.45 -21.27 -28.23
CA ILE A 729 -35.51 -21.23 -27.22
C ILE A 729 -36.62 -20.27 -27.65
N GLU A 730 -36.28 -19.08 -28.14
CA GLU A 730 -37.27 -18.13 -28.67
C GLU A 730 -38.05 -18.72 -29.85
N ASN A 731 -37.36 -19.36 -30.81
CA ASN A 731 -38.03 -20.07 -31.91
C ASN A 731 -38.98 -21.18 -31.42
N TYR A 732 -38.64 -21.90 -30.35
CA TYR A 732 -39.54 -22.89 -29.77
C TYR A 732 -40.74 -22.27 -29.06
N LYS A 733 -40.57 -21.14 -28.37
CA LYS A 733 -41.67 -20.37 -27.79
C LYS A 733 -42.66 -19.92 -28.86
N GLU A 734 -42.16 -19.33 -29.95
CA GLU A 734 -43.01 -18.93 -31.10
C GLU A 734 -43.77 -20.12 -31.71
N ARG A 735 -43.11 -21.26 -31.85
CA ARG A 735 -43.75 -22.50 -32.35
C ARG A 735 -44.82 -23.03 -31.42
N ASN A 736 -44.63 -22.93 -30.11
CA ASN A 736 -45.66 -23.28 -29.12
C ASN A 736 -46.87 -22.34 -29.23
N THR A 737 -46.65 -21.04 -29.34
CA THR A 737 -47.73 -20.07 -29.57
C THR A 737 -48.50 -20.38 -30.85
N ALA A 738 -47.82 -20.71 -31.95
CA ALA A 738 -48.48 -21.11 -33.19
C ALA A 738 -49.28 -22.42 -33.06
N LEU A 739 -48.83 -23.36 -32.22
CA LEU A 739 -49.56 -24.58 -31.91
C LEU A 739 -50.79 -24.31 -31.03
N ASP A 740 -50.70 -23.38 -30.08
CA ASP A 740 -51.84 -22.94 -29.27
C ASP A 740 -52.92 -22.28 -30.15
N GLU A 741 -52.53 -21.39 -31.07
CA GLU A 741 -53.47 -20.81 -32.04
C GLU A 741 -54.11 -21.87 -32.95
N ARG A 742 -53.33 -22.90 -33.33
CA ARG A 742 -53.85 -24.02 -34.14
C ARG A 742 -54.82 -24.87 -33.33
N TYR A 743 -54.51 -25.13 -32.06
CA TYR A 743 -55.40 -25.82 -31.12
C TYR A 743 -56.73 -25.07 -31.01
N ASP A 744 -56.71 -23.74 -30.81
CA ASP A 744 -57.92 -22.93 -30.69
C ASP A 744 -58.81 -23.00 -31.94
N LYS A 745 -58.18 -22.94 -33.13
CA LYS A 745 -58.87 -23.08 -34.43
C LYS A 745 -59.49 -24.48 -34.60
N LEU A 746 -58.78 -25.52 -34.19
CA LEU A 746 -59.26 -26.91 -34.24
C LEU A 746 -60.40 -27.13 -33.24
N GLU A 747 -60.28 -26.62 -32.01
CA GLU A 747 -61.35 -26.69 -31.00
C GLU A 747 -62.62 -26.02 -31.52
N ALA A 748 -62.51 -24.80 -32.06
CA ALA A 748 -63.66 -24.08 -32.63
C ALA A 748 -64.32 -24.86 -33.80
N LYS A 749 -63.50 -25.43 -34.69
CA LYS A 749 -63.99 -26.27 -35.79
C LYS A 749 -64.70 -27.53 -35.29
N TYR A 750 -64.10 -28.25 -34.34
CA TYR A 750 -64.70 -29.46 -33.78
C TYR A 750 -65.98 -29.15 -33.01
N ARG A 751 -66.03 -28.05 -32.24
CA ARG A 751 -67.26 -27.55 -31.60
C ARG A 751 -68.37 -27.36 -32.62
N LEU A 752 -68.09 -26.66 -33.74
CA LEU A 752 -69.08 -26.43 -34.80
C LEU A 752 -69.58 -27.75 -35.40
N GLN A 753 -68.67 -28.67 -35.73
CA GLN A 753 -69.00 -29.97 -36.32
C GLN A 753 -69.86 -30.82 -35.37
N PHE A 754 -69.52 -30.85 -34.09
CA PHE A 754 -70.29 -31.57 -33.07
C PHE A 754 -71.64 -30.92 -32.78
N SER A 755 -71.75 -29.58 -32.81
CA SER A 755 -73.03 -28.88 -32.71
C SER A 755 -73.95 -29.17 -33.92
N MET A 756 -73.39 -29.22 -35.13
CA MET A 756 -74.12 -29.65 -36.33
C MET A 756 -74.58 -31.10 -36.21
N LEU A 757 -73.71 -32.00 -35.75
CA LEU A 757 -74.04 -33.41 -35.51
C LEU A 757 -75.18 -33.53 -34.49
N GLN A 758 -75.12 -32.78 -33.38
CA GLN A 758 -76.18 -32.76 -32.37
C GLN A 758 -77.51 -32.26 -32.95
N SER A 759 -77.48 -31.23 -33.79
CA SER A 759 -78.68 -30.73 -34.48
C SER A 759 -79.25 -31.77 -35.44
N ILE A 760 -78.41 -32.46 -36.22
CA ILE A 760 -78.84 -33.56 -37.10
C ILE A 760 -79.41 -34.72 -36.29
N MET A 761 -78.77 -35.11 -35.18
CA MET A 761 -79.26 -36.15 -34.29
C MET A 761 -80.60 -35.75 -33.66
N SER A 762 -80.74 -34.52 -33.18
CA SER A 762 -82.00 -34.01 -32.62
C SER A 762 -83.12 -33.98 -33.66
N ASN A 763 -82.82 -33.56 -34.90
CA ASN A 763 -83.77 -33.61 -36.02
C ASN A 763 -84.13 -35.06 -36.39
N ALA A 764 -83.16 -35.98 -36.39
CA ALA A 764 -83.38 -37.40 -36.64
C ALA A 764 -84.20 -38.05 -35.51
N GLU A 765 -83.99 -37.67 -34.25
CA GLU A 765 -84.79 -38.10 -33.10
C GLU A 765 -86.20 -37.53 -33.13
N ALA A 766 -86.37 -36.27 -33.52
CA ALA A 766 -87.68 -35.65 -33.74
C ALA A 766 -88.41 -36.33 -34.90
N THR A 767 -87.72 -36.61 -36.01
CA THR A 767 -88.27 -37.37 -37.15
C THR A 767 -88.62 -38.79 -36.74
N ARG A 768 -87.77 -39.47 -35.97
CA ARG A 768 -88.04 -40.80 -35.41
C ARG A 768 -89.25 -40.74 -34.48
N SER A 769 -89.36 -39.75 -33.61
CA SER A 769 -90.50 -39.56 -32.71
C SER A 769 -91.79 -39.31 -33.49
N GLN A 770 -91.73 -38.49 -34.55
CA GLN A 770 -92.86 -38.25 -35.48
C GLN A 770 -93.26 -39.52 -36.24
N LEU A 771 -92.29 -40.28 -36.76
CA LEU A 771 -92.53 -41.57 -37.43
C LEU A 771 -93.11 -42.58 -36.45
N THR A 772 -92.56 -42.71 -35.24
CA THR A 772 -93.12 -43.55 -34.18
C THR A 772 -94.55 -43.13 -33.84
N ALA A 773 -94.84 -41.83 -33.72
CA ALA A 773 -96.19 -41.33 -33.49
C ALA A 773 -97.15 -41.61 -34.66
N GLN A 774 -96.70 -41.50 -35.92
CA GLN A 774 -97.49 -41.87 -37.09
C GLN A 774 -97.74 -43.38 -37.19
N PHE A 775 -96.73 -44.21 -36.90
CA PHE A 775 -96.88 -45.67 -36.86
C PHE A 775 -97.71 -46.15 -35.67
N SER A 776 -97.71 -45.42 -34.55
CA SER A 776 -98.63 -45.67 -33.43
C SER A 776 -100.07 -45.20 -33.72
N ASN A 777 -100.27 -44.15 -34.51
CA ASN A 777 -101.61 -43.66 -34.89
C ASN A 777 -102.26 -44.41 -36.07
N ASN A 778 -101.49 -45.14 -36.90
CA ASN A 778 -102.02 -46.02 -37.96
C ASN A 778 -102.45 -47.42 -37.47
N ASN A 779 -102.41 -47.66 -36.15
CA ASN A 779 -102.82 -48.92 -35.50
C ASN A 779 -104.09 -48.77 -34.64
N ASN A 780 -105.03 -47.92 -35.05
CA ASN A 780 -106.41 -47.92 -34.53
C ASN A 780 -107.42 -47.74 -35.65
#